data_AF-A0A847P3X8-F1
#
_entry.id   AF-A0A847P3X8-F1
#
_cell.length_a   1.000
_cell.length_b   1.000
_cell.length_c   1.000
_cell.angle_alpha   90.00
_cell.angle_beta   90.00
_cell.angle_gamma   90.00
#
_symmetry.space_group_name_H-M   'P 1'
#
loop_
_entity.id
_entity.type
_entity.pdbx_description
1 polymer ?
#
loop_
_entity_poly.entity_id
_entity_poly.type
_entity_poly.pdbx_seq_one_letter_code
_entity_poly.pdbx_strand_id
1 'polypeptide(L)'
;MNRYFYAVITSALLIVYGVEAQNKLYPNEFPLGDVTLLDGPFKHSRDLNISHLLKYNVDRLLYCYRADAGLSTNGVTNYSNWAGLDGHVGGHYLSALAIHYAATGDVQCKQRLEYMIAELKKCQDANAKDSDFVGYVSGIPNGKPLWREIKKGNTGKIWDYWVPWYNIHKTYAGLRDAWVYGNSDIAKQMFLKLCDWGINILSGLSDAQIQSMLGNEHGGINEVYADAYQMTEDIKYLNMAKKLSHRTILNPMSSETDNLDNLHANTQVPKAVGFQRIAELDNDNTYFKAARFFFETVTERRSLAFGGNSRREHFPSGADCIDYTTEREGPETCNSHNMLKLSEGLFRMTNDARYVDYCERTMFNHILSSQHPTHGGYVYFTPARPRHYRVYSAPDKDMWCCVGTGMENHGKYNQFIYTHKSDSLFINLFVASELNWKEKSVKVKQETRFPDEEQTVLTISTGSPSRFKLLIRHPWWVPADKLKIVVGNDTLPSKSQPSAYYEIDRTWDDDETVVTVLLPMHTVVEEMPNVPEFVALMHGPILLGAKTENRDLTGLVADEGRWGHIASGSLYPLNSAPILIGNRTRIPQKLVRSNTEQLSFTATELIGNWTGPQLILEPFFRIHDSRYMIYWATEASSNNNEEKELILDRRTIDRVAPGEQQPEVDHQLQSSNSQTGSHQGEFYRDAGTCSGGNGGFFSYNLLTNRETDLSIMVRYWGNEGCTRTFDILIDGEKLVTENIAGKWKKDAFVNQEYPIPNSMVTGKEAITVRFQASTGMAGGVYYVRLLRKDMPVNACKGVLINRSSCFSVYNQHNGIVKLSFGTKDPSRKITIYTLSGKRVIEMEAVSETLVFNNKPGKIKKGVYAIQMVSKNQITSRKVHLF
;
A
#
# COMPACT_ATOMS: atom_id res chain seq x y z
N MET A 1 14.07 63.94 -52.59
CA MET A 1 15.17 63.03 -53.01
C MET A 1 15.97 62.68 -51.77
N ASN A 2 15.90 61.42 -51.29
CA ASN A 2 16.65 60.89 -50.13
C ASN A 2 16.40 61.58 -48.76
N ARG A 3 16.62 60.94 -47.60
CA ARG A 3 16.37 59.54 -47.16
C ARG A 3 16.50 59.53 -45.61
N TYR A 4 16.10 58.43 -44.97
CA TYR A 4 16.24 58.14 -43.53
C TYR A 4 15.36 58.98 -42.58
N PHE A 5 14.97 58.51 -41.40
CA PHE A 5 14.47 57.21 -40.91
C PHE A 5 14.21 57.46 -39.42
N TYR A 6 12.95 57.49 -38.98
CA TYR A 6 12.58 57.18 -37.59
C TYR A 6 11.21 56.52 -37.62
N ALA A 7 11.16 55.27 -37.19
CA ALA A 7 9.92 54.50 -37.09
C ALA A 7 9.48 54.48 -35.62
N VAL A 8 8.31 55.03 -35.33
CA VAL A 8 7.68 54.91 -34.00
C VAL A 8 6.89 53.60 -33.97
N ILE A 9 7.52 52.54 -33.45
CA ILE A 9 6.85 51.28 -33.15
C ILE A 9 6.29 51.37 -31.73
N THR A 10 4.99 51.64 -31.60
CA THR A 10 4.26 51.48 -30.34
C THR A 10 3.72 50.06 -30.24
N SER A 11 4.50 49.17 -29.63
CA SER A 11 4.12 47.78 -29.37
C SER A 11 4.18 47.47 -27.88
N ALA A 12 3.02 47.05 -27.34
CA ALA A 12 2.79 46.23 -26.14
C ALA A 12 3.54 46.53 -24.83
N LEU A 13 2.78 46.53 -23.72
CA LEU A 13 2.97 45.56 -22.63
C LEU A 13 1.79 45.63 -21.63
N LEU A 14 0.68 45.00 -21.98
CA LEU A 14 -0.34 44.62 -20.99
C LEU A 14 0.11 43.32 -20.32
N ILE A 15 0.94 43.44 -19.28
CA ILE A 15 1.32 42.29 -18.44
C ILE A 15 0.12 41.95 -17.56
N VAL A 16 -0.78 41.12 -18.08
CA VAL A 16 -1.72 40.39 -17.24
C VAL A 16 -0.92 39.31 -16.50
N TYR A 17 -0.57 39.59 -15.24
CA TYR A 17 -0.03 38.57 -14.33
C TYR A 17 -1.09 37.49 -14.11
N GLY A 18 -1.05 36.45 -14.94
CA GLY A 18 -1.92 35.29 -14.81
C GLY A 18 -1.54 34.50 -13.58
N VAL A 19 -2.27 34.69 -12.47
CA VAL A 19 -2.11 33.90 -11.25
C VAL A 19 -2.22 32.41 -11.61
N GLU A 20 -1.15 31.66 -11.34
CA GLU A 20 -1.01 30.26 -11.69
C GLU A 20 -2.10 29.41 -11.01
N ALA A 21 -2.51 28.31 -11.66
CA ALA A 21 -3.66 27.52 -11.21
C ALA A 21 -3.43 26.86 -9.84
N GLN A 22 -2.18 26.54 -9.49
CA GLN A 22 -1.77 26.10 -8.14
C GLN A 22 -2.13 27.13 -7.07
N ASN A 23 -1.71 28.39 -7.22
CA ASN A 23 -1.91 29.46 -6.23
C ASN A 23 -3.39 29.79 -5.99
N LYS A 24 -4.28 29.45 -6.95
CA LYS A 24 -5.74 29.59 -6.80
C LYS A 24 -6.35 28.50 -5.91
N LEU A 25 -5.73 27.32 -5.82
CA LEU A 25 -6.22 26.19 -5.05
C LEU A 25 -5.53 26.06 -3.68
N TYR A 26 -4.23 26.34 -3.62
CA TYR A 26 -3.37 26.25 -2.43
C TYR A 26 -2.49 27.52 -2.28
N PRO A 27 -3.05 28.66 -1.82
CA PRO A 27 -2.39 29.98 -1.85
C PRO A 27 -1.21 30.17 -0.86
N ASN A 28 -0.80 29.12 -0.14
CA ASN A 28 0.33 29.10 0.81
C ASN A 28 1.44 28.11 0.38
N GLU A 29 1.30 27.50 -0.80
CA GLU A 29 2.23 26.53 -1.39
C GLU A 29 2.81 27.11 -2.68
N PHE A 30 4.06 26.80 -2.99
CA PHE A 30 4.69 27.25 -4.23
C PHE A 30 4.25 26.42 -5.44
N PRO A 31 4.21 27.00 -6.66
CA PRO A 31 4.14 26.23 -7.89
C PRO A 31 5.25 25.17 -7.96
N LEU A 32 4.94 23.97 -8.48
CA LEU A 32 5.93 22.89 -8.62
C LEU A 32 7.12 23.31 -9.50
N GLY A 33 6.88 24.21 -10.47
CA GLY A 33 7.92 24.75 -11.34
C GLY A 33 8.87 25.75 -10.68
N ASP A 34 8.50 26.32 -9.52
CA ASP A 34 9.35 27.25 -8.77
C ASP A 34 10.24 26.57 -7.74
N VAL A 35 10.11 25.26 -7.53
CA VAL A 35 10.97 24.47 -6.64
C VAL A 35 11.67 23.36 -7.44
N THR A 36 12.88 23.64 -7.91
CA THR A 36 13.69 22.67 -8.66
C THR A 36 14.41 21.72 -7.70
N LEU A 37 14.29 20.40 -7.91
CA LEU A 37 15.13 19.42 -7.21
C LEU A 37 16.55 19.40 -7.80
N LEU A 38 17.56 19.46 -6.93
CA LEU A 38 18.97 19.25 -7.28
C LEU A 38 19.33 17.75 -7.16
N ASP A 39 20.58 17.39 -7.48
CA ASP A 39 20.99 15.98 -7.52
C ASP A 39 20.89 15.29 -6.14
N GLY A 40 20.25 14.12 -6.13
CA GLY A 40 19.89 13.40 -4.92
C GLY A 40 18.82 12.34 -5.20
N PRO A 41 18.41 11.56 -4.18
CA PRO A 41 17.51 10.41 -4.37
C PRO A 41 16.11 10.81 -4.86
N PHE A 42 15.60 11.97 -4.45
CA PHE A 42 14.28 12.47 -4.88
C PHE A 42 14.24 12.87 -6.35
N LYS A 43 15.26 13.59 -6.83
CA LYS A 43 15.41 13.91 -8.25
C LYS A 43 15.55 12.65 -9.09
N HIS A 44 16.40 11.71 -8.66
CA HIS A 44 16.56 10.41 -9.34
C HIS A 44 15.23 9.65 -9.43
N SER A 45 14.48 9.54 -8.33
CA SER A 45 13.18 8.86 -8.30
C SER A 45 12.12 9.54 -9.17
N ARG A 46 12.07 10.89 -9.19
CA ARG A 46 11.21 11.68 -10.09
C ARG A 46 11.53 11.43 -11.56
N ASP A 47 12.80 11.56 -11.95
CA ASP A 47 13.26 11.46 -13.33
C ASP A 47 13.11 10.02 -13.87
N LEU A 48 13.34 9.03 -12.99
CA LEU A 48 13.01 7.62 -13.25
C LEU A 48 11.48 7.40 -13.38
N ASN A 49 10.66 8.11 -12.60
CA ASN A 49 9.21 7.97 -12.68
C ASN A 49 8.66 8.49 -14.01
N ILE A 50 9.16 9.62 -14.53
CA ILE A 50 8.84 10.07 -15.91
C ILE A 50 9.18 8.96 -16.90
N SER A 51 10.39 8.41 -16.80
CA SER A 51 10.87 7.30 -17.63
C SER A 51 10.05 6.01 -17.46
N HIS A 52 9.26 5.86 -16.39
CA HIS A 52 8.36 4.74 -16.14
C HIS A 52 6.92 5.03 -16.63
N LEU A 53 6.39 6.24 -16.38
CA LEU A 53 5.11 6.74 -16.90
C LEU A 53 5.06 6.70 -18.42
N LEU A 54 6.17 7.01 -19.10
CA LEU A 54 6.27 6.97 -20.56
C LEU A 54 6.26 5.54 -21.15
N LYS A 55 6.32 4.48 -20.33
CA LYS A 55 6.22 3.08 -20.81
C LYS A 55 4.78 2.59 -21.03
N TYR A 56 3.78 3.24 -20.42
CA TYR A 56 2.37 2.83 -20.53
C TYR A 56 1.76 3.17 -21.90
N ASN A 57 0.88 2.32 -22.39
CA ASN A 57 0.09 2.53 -23.59
C ASN A 57 -1.14 3.42 -23.29
N VAL A 58 -1.06 4.67 -23.73
CA VAL A 58 -2.09 5.69 -23.46
C VAL A 58 -3.43 5.34 -24.11
N ASP A 59 -3.44 4.73 -25.30
CA ASP A 59 -4.68 4.28 -25.94
C ASP A 59 -5.35 3.13 -25.17
N ARG A 60 -4.56 2.26 -24.54
CA ARG A 60 -5.05 1.16 -23.69
C ARG A 60 -5.65 1.68 -22.39
N LEU A 61 -5.05 2.69 -21.76
CA LEU A 61 -5.65 3.41 -20.63
C LEU A 61 -6.96 4.14 -21.01
N LEU A 62 -7.08 4.62 -22.25
CA LEU A 62 -8.29 5.29 -22.77
C LEU A 62 -9.38 4.31 -23.26
N TYR A 63 -9.11 3.00 -23.33
CA TYR A 63 -10.02 1.97 -23.85
C TYR A 63 -11.42 2.04 -23.20
N CYS A 64 -11.47 2.01 -21.88
CA CYS A 64 -12.70 1.91 -21.10
C CYS A 64 -13.60 3.15 -21.26
N TYR A 65 -13.01 4.34 -21.23
CA TYR A 65 -13.72 5.60 -21.46
C TYR A 65 -14.35 5.68 -22.86
N ARG A 66 -13.62 5.23 -23.89
CA ARG A 66 -14.13 5.16 -25.27
C ARG A 66 -15.24 4.14 -25.40
N ALA A 67 -15.11 2.99 -24.72
CA ALA A 67 -16.11 1.92 -24.73
C ALA A 67 -17.44 2.34 -24.07
N ASP A 68 -17.43 2.96 -22.88
CA ASP A 68 -18.65 3.53 -22.28
C ASP A 68 -19.28 4.59 -23.19
N ALA A 69 -18.46 5.45 -23.80
CA ALA A 69 -18.92 6.50 -24.71
C ALA A 69 -19.42 6.01 -26.08
N GLY A 70 -19.32 4.71 -26.39
CA GLY A 70 -19.71 4.15 -27.69
C GLY A 70 -18.82 4.61 -28.85
N LEU A 71 -17.54 4.91 -28.56
CA LEU A 71 -16.54 5.36 -29.52
C LEU A 71 -15.59 4.22 -29.94
N SER A 72 -14.84 4.43 -31.01
CA SER A 72 -13.75 3.52 -31.42
C SER A 72 -12.73 3.37 -30.29
N THR A 73 -12.36 2.13 -29.96
CA THR A 73 -11.28 1.81 -29.02
C THR A 73 -9.90 1.81 -29.67
N ASN A 74 -9.76 2.32 -30.90
CA ASN A 74 -8.52 2.32 -31.70
C ASN A 74 -7.87 0.93 -31.89
N GLY A 75 -8.64 -0.15 -31.74
CA GLY A 75 -8.17 -1.53 -31.93
C GLY A 75 -7.35 -2.11 -30.78
N VAL A 76 -7.13 -1.36 -29.69
CA VAL A 76 -6.57 -1.93 -28.46
C VAL A 76 -7.64 -2.70 -27.65
N THR A 77 -7.17 -3.66 -26.86
CA THR A 77 -7.97 -4.42 -25.90
C THR A 77 -7.76 -3.91 -24.48
N ASN A 78 -8.70 -4.19 -23.58
CA ASN A 78 -8.65 -3.74 -22.20
C ASN A 78 -7.43 -4.28 -21.42
N TYR A 79 -7.22 -3.77 -20.20
CA TYR A 79 -6.40 -4.47 -19.21
C TYR A 79 -7.17 -5.68 -18.63
N SER A 80 -6.40 -6.69 -18.24
CA SER A 80 -6.84 -7.97 -17.67
C SER A 80 -6.81 -7.93 -16.14
N ASN A 81 -5.71 -7.41 -15.58
CA ASN A 81 -5.53 -7.14 -14.18
C ASN A 81 -6.57 -6.11 -13.69
N TRP A 82 -7.24 -6.42 -12.58
CA TRP A 82 -8.25 -5.55 -11.93
C TRP A 82 -9.42 -5.12 -12.84
N ALA A 83 -9.76 -5.94 -13.85
CA ALA A 83 -10.97 -5.78 -14.65
C ALA A 83 -12.23 -5.75 -13.76
N GLY A 84 -13.08 -4.73 -13.95
CA GLY A 84 -14.16 -4.34 -13.06
C GLY A 84 -13.94 -2.95 -12.44
N LEU A 85 -12.69 -2.54 -12.20
CA LEU A 85 -12.33 -1.21 -11.68
C LEU A 85 -11.96 -0.21 -12.79
N ASP A 86 -12.28 -0.52 -14.05
CA ASP A 86 -11.70 0.08 -15.24
C ASP A 86 -11.76 1.62 -15.28
N GLY A 87 -10.63 2.23 -15.65
CA GLY A 87 -10.46 3.68 -15.75
C GLY A 87 -9.76 4.33 -14.56
N HIS A 88 -9.75 3.73 -13.36
CA HIS A 88 -9.15 4.37 -12.18
C HIS A 88 -7.65 4.72 -12.36
N VAL A 89 -6.85 3.85 -13.00
CA VAL A 89 -5.45 4.13 -13.37
C VAL A 89 -5.35 5.25 -14.41
N GLY A 90 -6.28 5.32 -15.37
CA GLY A 90 -6.33 6.42 -16.35
C GLY A 90 -6.54 7.78 -15.69
N GLY A 91 -7.37 7.83 -14.65
CA GLY A 91 -7.54 9.01 -13.80
C GLY A 91 -6.26 9.42 -13.06
N HIS A 92 -5.60 8.48 -12.38
CA HIS A 92 -4.30 8.73 -11.73
C HIS A 92 -3.20 9.13 -12.73
N TYR A 93 -3.20 8.57 -13.93
CA TYR A 93 -2.20 8.86 -14.95
C TYR A 93 -2.33 10.31 -15.48
N LEU A 94 -3.54 10.88 -15.55
CA LEU A 94 -3.72 12.33 -15.77
C LEU A 94 -3.03 13.16 -14.69
N SER A 95 -3.32 12.88 -13.40
CA SER A 95 -2.69 13.57 -12.27
C SER A 95 -1.17 13.46 -12.36
N ALA A 96 -0.64 12.24 -12.53
CA ALA A 96 0.78 11.98 -12.63
C ALA A 96 1.45 12.76 -13.78
N LEU A 97 0.90 12.74 -14.99
CA LEU A 97 1.44 13.49 -16.13
C LEU A 97 1.42 15.01 -15.88
N ALA A 98 0.37 15.54 -15.26
CA ALA A 98 0.25 16.96 -14.93
C ALA A 98 1.25 17.41 -13.86
N ILE A 99 1.36 16.64 -12.77
CA ILE A 99 2.34 16.85 -11.69
C ILE A 99 3.77 16.85 -12.24
N HIS A 100 4.15 15.81 -12.99
CA HIS A 100 5.53 15.68 -13.47
C HIS A 100 5.87 16.75 -14.52
N TYR A 101 4.91 17.14 -15.37
CA TYR A 101 5.07 18.31 -16.24
C TYR A 101 5.35 19.58 -15.43
N ALA A 102 4.54 19.89 -14.40
CA ALA A 102 4.77 21.09 -13.59
C ALA A 102 6.11 21.06 -12.83
N ALA A 103 6.55 19.89 -12.35
CA ALA A 103 7.80 19.72 -11.61
C ALA A 103 9.08 19.62 -12.47
N THR A 104 8.99 19.63 -13.81
CA THR A 104 10.15 19.44 -14.71
C THR A 104 10.11 20.18 -16.06
N GLY A 105 8.93 20.56 -16.55
CA GLY A 105 8.72 21.01 -17.92
C GLY A 105 8.72 19.90 -18.99
N ASP A 106 8.69 18.60 -18.62
CA ASP A 106 8.80 17.51 -19.60
C ASP A 106 7.69 17.55 -20.67
N VAL A 107 8.13 17.68 -21.92
CA VAL A 107 7.25 17.88 -23.08
C VAL A 107 6.49 16.60 -23.47
N GLN A 108 6.98 15.41 -23.14
CA GLN A 108 6.26 14.16 -23.42
C GLN A 108 5.14 13.94 -22.41
N CYS A 109 5.36 14.29 -21.14
CA CYS A 109 4.30 14.36 -20.13
C CYS A 109 3.19 15.32 -20.57
N LYS A 110 3.54 16.52 -21.05
CA LYS A 110 2.59 17.51 -21.57
C LYS A 110 1.81 17.00 -22.79
N GLN A 111 2.49 16.43 -23.79
CA GLN A 111 1.86 15.89 -25.00
C GLN A 111 0.89 14.74 -24.69
N ARG A 112 1.26 13.81 -23.79
CA ARG A 112 0.36 12.71 -23.37
C ARG A 112 -0.84 13.22 -22.59
N LEU A 113 -0.63 14.19 -21.69
CA LEU A 113 -1.70 14.83 -20.92
C LEU A 113 -2.73 15.48 -21.85
N GLU A 114 -2.26 16.25 -22.83
CA GLU A 114 -3.14 16.93 -23.79
C GLU A 114 -3.87 15.96 -24.73
N TYR A 115 -3.21 14.87 -25.16
CA TYR A 115 -3.86 13.79 -25.89
C TYR A 115 -4.98 13.13 -25.06
N MET A 116 -4.72 12.79 -23.80
CA MET A 116 -5.75 12.20 -22.93
C MET A 116 -6.91 13.16 -22.67
N ILE A 117 -6.65 14.44 -22.42
CA ILE A 117 -7.71 15.44 -22.23
C ILE A 117 -8.57 15.57 -23.49
N ALA A 118 -7.95 15.58 -24.69
CA ALA A 118 -8.68 15.62 -25.96
C ALA A 118 -9.54 14.37 -26.20
N GLU A 119 -9.04 13.18 -25.89
CA GLU A 119 -9.77 11.92 -26.04
C GLU A 119 -10.89 11.77 -25.00
N LEU A 120 -10.62 12.09 -23.73
CA LEU A 120 -11.64 12.11 -22.67
C LEU A 120 -12.70 13.19 -22.94
N LYS A 121 -12.34 14.31 -23.57
CA LYS A 121 -13.32 15.30 -24.02
C LYS A 121 -14.25 14.74 -25.10
N LYS A 122 -13.73 13.99 -26.09
CA LYS A 122 -14.57 13.30 -27.08
C LYS A 122 -15.55 12.34 -26.39
N CYS A 123 -15.10 11.62 -25.36
CA CYS A 123 -15.96 10.75 -24.55
C CYS A 123 -17.05 11.56 -23.80
N GLN A 124 -16.68 12.67 -23.13
CA GLN A 124 -17.64 13.53 -22.41
C GLN A 124 -18.67 14.18 -23.35
N ASP A 125 -18.24 14.68 -24.51
CA ASP A 125 -19.12 15.29 -25.52
C ASP A 125 -20.04 14.24 -26.18
N ALA A 126 -19.57 12.99 -26.35
CA ALA A 126 -20.40 11.88 -26.83
C ALA A 126 -21.45 11.46 -25.78
N ASN A 127 -21.07 11.42 -24.51
CA ASN A 127 -21.95 11.11 -23.38
C ASN A 127 -23.05 12.17 -23.18
N ALA A 128 -22.73 13.44 -23.40
CA ALA A 128 -23.68 14.56 -23.28
C ALA A 128 -24.83 14.57 -24.30
N LYS A 129 -24.90 13.59 -25.22
CA LYS A 129 -26.08 13.32 -26.06
C LYS A 129 -27.25 12.73 -25.28
N ASP A 130 -27.00 12.15 -24.11
CA ASP A 130 -28.01 11.72 -23.15
C ASP A 130 -28.15 12.79 -22.05
N SER A 131 -29.39 13.23 -21.79
CA SER A 131 -29.71 14.26 -20.79
C SER A 131 -29.33 13.88 -19.35
N ASP A 132 -29.23 12.59 -19.02
CA ASP A 132 -28.74 12.15 -17.70
C ASP A 132 -27.21 12.20 -17.58
N PHE A 133 -26.49 12.34 -18.71
CA PHE A 133 -25.03 12.19 -18.79
C PHE A 133 -24.31 13.41 -19.40
N VAL A 134 -24.97 14.57 -19.43
CA VAL A 134 -24.33 15.86 -19.74
C VAL A 134 -23.22 16.13 -18.71
N GLY A 135 -21.97 16.07 -19.16
CA GLY A 135 -20.77 16.22 -18.32
C GLY A 135 -20.15 14.93 -17.81
N TYR A 136 -20.76 13.76 -18.05
CA TYR A 136 -20.24 12.48 -17.59
C TYR A 136 -19.04 11.97 -18.41
N VAL A 137 -17.96 11.58 -17.73
CA VAL A 137 -16.85 10.81 -18.30
C VAL A 137 -16.29 9.87 -17.24
N SER A 138 -16.19 8.58 -17.57
CA SER A 138 -15.75 7.50 -16.68
C SER A 138 -15.35 6.26 -17.47
N GLY A 139 -14.58 5.35 -16.87
CA GLY A 139 -14.26 4.03 -17.42
C GLY A 139 -15.13 2.88 -16.88
N ILE A 140 -15.98 3.13 -15.88
CA ILE A 140 -16.73 2.08 -15.15
C ILE A 140 -17.51 1.18 -16.12
N PRO A 141 -17.28 -0.15 -16.12
CA PRO A 141 -18.03 -1.08 -16.97
C PRO A 141 -19.54 -0.98 -16.71
N ASN A 142 -20.31 -0.68 -17.75
CA ASN A 142 -21.76 -0.47 -17.66
C ASN A 142 -22.20 0.61 -16.64
N GLY A 143 -21.39 1.66 -16.43
CA GLY A 143 -21.68 2.71 -15.45
C GLY A 143 -22.99 3.47 -15.69
N LYS A 144 -23.41 3.69 -16.94
CA LYS A 144 -24.67 4.41 -17.25
C LYS A 144 -25.93 3.73 -16.65
N PRO A 145 -26.16 2.41 -16.82
CA PRO A 145 -27.15 1.66 -16.06
C PRO A 145 -27.14 1.92 -14.55
N LEU A 146 -25.98 1.84 -13.89
CA LEU A 146 -25.85 2.14 -12.45
C LEU A 146 -26.37 3.54 -12.12
N TRP A 147 -25.83 4.57 -12.79
CA TRP A 147 -26.13 5.95 -12.42
C TRP A 147 -27.60 6.34 -12.63
N ARG A 148 -28.28 5.74 -13.62
CA ARG A 148 -29.74 5.90 -13.75
C ARG A 148 -30.51 5.25 -12.59
N GLU A 149 -30.07 4.11 -12.06
CA GLU A 149 -30.69 3.50 -10.87
C GLU A 149 -30.41 4.30 -9.59
N ILE A 150 -29.19 4.82 -9.41
CA ILE A 150 -28.88 5.76 -8.32
C ILE A 150 -29.82 6.98 -8.40
N LYS A 151 -29.97 7.60 -9.59
CA LYS A 151 -30.84 8.78 -9.79
C LYS A 151 -32.32 8.51 -9.51
N LYS A 152 -32.80 7.27 -9.68
CA LYS A 152 -34.16 6.83 -9.30
C LYS A 152 -34.36 6.62 -7.80
N GLY A 153 -33.31 6.69 -6.99
CA GLY A 153 -33.36 6.42 -5.55
C GLY A 153 -32.94 5.00 -5.15
N ASN A 154 -32.59 4.13 -6.10
CA ASN A 154 -32.21 2.73 -5.85
C ASN A 154 -30.74 2.61 -5.41
N THR A 155 -30.33 3.35 -4.37
CA THR A 155 -28.91 3.52 -4.00
C THR A 155 -28.19 2.24 -3.60
N GLY A 156 -28.92 1.19 -3.20
CA GLY A 156 -28.37 -0.15 -3.00
C GLY A 156 -27.68 -0.73 -4.23
N LYS A 157 -27.97 -0.26 -5.45
CA LYS A 157 -27.28 -0.66 -6.67
C LYS A 157 -25.80 -0.30 -6.74
N ILE A 158 -25.30 0.54 -5.83
CA ILE A 158 -23.86 0.81 -5.71
C ILE A 158 -23.05 -0.46 -5.38
N TRP A 159 -23.66 -1.45 -4.72
CA TRP A 159 -23.01 -2.69 -4.30
C TRP A 159 -22.96 -3.77 -5.40
N ASP A 160 -23.64 -3.57 -6.53
CA ASP A 160 -23.53 -4.43 -7.72
C ASP A 160 -22.23 -4.17 -8.51
N TYR A 161 -21.42 -3.17 -8.12
CA TYR A 161 -20.26 -2.66 -8.86
C TYR A 161 -19.03 -2.49 -7.95
N TRP A 162 -17.83 -2.64 -8.52
CA TRP A 162 -16.58 -2.46 -7.77
C TRP A 162 -16.26 -0.96 -7.58
N VAL A 163 -16.61 -0.44 -6.40
CA VAL A 163 -16.32 0.91 -5.89
C VAL A 163 -16.44 2.04 -6.92
N PRO A 164 -17.60 2.16 -7.61
CA PRO A 164 -17.77 3.09 -8.73
C PRO A 164 -17.50 4.56 -8.37
N TRP A 165 -17.78 4.99 -7.14
CA TRP A 165 -17.41 6.34 -6.69
C TRP A 165 -15.90 6.54 -6.53
N TYR A 166 -15.17 5.58 -5.95
CA TYR A 166 -13.70 5.60 -5.88
C TYR A 166 -13.07 5.65 -7.29
N ASN A 167 -13.62 4.87 -8.23
CA ASN A 167 -13.15 4.82 -9.61
C ASN A 167 -13.30 6.20 -10.27
N ILE A 168 -14.53 6.72 -10.37
CA ILE A 168 -14.76 8.00 -11.03
C ILE A 168 -14.06 9.17 -10.30
N HIS A 169 -13.90 9.12 -8.98
CA HIS A 169 -13.09 10.08 -8.21
C HIS A 169 -11.67 10.26 -8.79
N LYS A 170 -11.04 9.24 -9.37
CA LYS A 170 -9.72 9.41 -10.03
C LYS A 170 -9.82 10.23 -11.32
N THR A 171 -10.95 10.17 -12.02
CA THR A 171 -11.22 11.02 -13.18
C THR A 171 -11.52 12.46 -12.76
N TYR A 172 -12.24 12.68 -11.64
CA TYR A 172 -12.37 14.02 -11.05
C TYR A 172 -11.00 14.60 -10.66
N ALA A 173 -10.19 13.86 -9.89
CA ALA A 173 -8.86 14.28 -9.46
C ALA A 173 -7.93 14.53 -10.65
N GLY A 174 -7.89 13.61 -11.63
CA GLY A 174 -7.10 13.76 -12.85
C GLY A 174 -7.44 15.00 -13.67
N LEU A 175 -8.74 15.34 -13.80
CA LEU A 175 -9.18 16.55 -14.51
C LEU A 175 -8.93 17.84 -13.70
N ARG A 176 -9.04 17.79 -12.36
CA ARG A 176 -8.62 18.88 -11.46
C ARG A 176 -7.12 19.13 -11.62
N ASP A 177 -6.31 18.09 -11.48
CA ASP A 177 -4.84 18.17 -11.48
C ASP A 177 -4.29 18.57 -12.86
N ALA A 178 -4.96 18.15 -13.94
CA ALA A 178 -4.71 18.64 -15.29
C ALA A 178 -4.97 20.14 -15.48
N TRP A 179 -5.85 20.76 -14.68
CA TRP A 179 -5.96 22.22 -14.59
C TRP A 179 -4.88 22.82 -13.66
N VAL A 180 -4.79 22.32 -12.42
CA VAL A 180 -3.90 22.83 -11.36
C VAL A 180 -2.43 22.86 -11.77
N TYR A 181 -1.92 21.74 -12.30
CA TYR A 181 -0.51 21.55 -12.67
C TYR A 181 -0.32 21.59 -14.19
N GLY A 182 -1.29 21.05 -14.96
CA GLY A 182 -1.22 21.01 -16.42
C GLY A 182 -1.60 22.32 -17.14
N ASN A 183 -2.12 23.30 -16.40
CA ASN A 183 -2.67 24.58 -16.86
C ASN A 183 -3.70 24.43 -18.01
N SER A 184 -4.58 23.42 -17.91
CA SER A 184 -5.61 23.15 -18.91
C SER A 184 -6.99 23.66 -18.49
N ASP A 185 -7.42 24.79 -19.07
CA ASP A 185 -8.80 25.29 -18.92
C ASP A 185 -9.85 24.34 -19.53
N ILE A 186 -9.46 23.53 -20.52
CA ILE A 186 -10.32 22.45 -21.05
C ILE A 186 -10.59 21.42 -19.94
N ALA A 187 -9.56 21.00 -19.20
CA ALA A 187 -9.72 20.08 -18.08
C ALA A 187 -10.56 20.71 -16.95
N LYS A 188 -10.40 22.00 -16.64
CA LYS A 188 -11.27 22.71 -15.69
C LYS A 188 -12.74 22.66 -16.12
N GLN A 189 -13.03 22.94 -17.38
CA GLN A 189 -14.41 22.89 -17.91
C GLN A 189 -14.98 21.47 -17.87
N MET A 190 -14.18 20.44 -18.17
CA MET A 190 -14.60 19.03 -18.07
C MET A 190 -14.87 18.63 -16.61
N PHE A 191 -13.99 19.04 -15.69
CA PHE A 191 -14.09 18.79 -14.25
C PHE A 191 -15.37 19.40 -13.65
N LEU A 192 -15.62 20.69 -13.87
CA LEU A 192 -16.82 21.36 -13.34
C LEU A 192 -18.11 20.77 -13.91
N LYS A 193 -18.13 20.39 -15.19
CA LYS A 193 -19.24 19.64 -15.81
C LYS A 193 -19.45 18.26 -15.18
N LEU A 194 -18.38 17.57 -14.77
CA LEU A 194 -18.47 16.28 -14.08
C LEU A 194 -19.04 16.47 -12.66
N CYS A 195 -18.70 17.56 -11.97
CA CYS A 195 -19.33 17.97 -10.71
C CYS A 195 -20.82 18.31 -10.87
N ASP A 196 -21.19 19.08 -11.89
CA ASP A 196 -22.61 19.38 -12.16
C ASP A 196 -23.40 18.11 -12.56
N TRP A 197 -22.78 17.19 -13.30
CA TRP A 197 -23.34 15.87 -13.56
C TRP A 197 -23.61 15.08 -12.27
N GLY A 198 -22.63 14.99 -11.37
CA GLY A 198 -22.79 14.25 -10.11
C GLY A 198 -23.85 14.86 -9.20
N ILE A 199 -23.97 16.20 -9.19
CA ILE A 199 -25.07 16.90 -8.53
C ILE A 199 -26.43 16.51 -9.16
N ASN A 200 -26.54 16.43 -10.49
CA ASN A 200 -27.75 15.99 -11.21
C ASN A 200 -28.12 14.51 -11.00
N ILE A 201 -27.15 13.63 -10.71
CA ILE A 201 -27.45 12.24 -10.29
C ILE A 201 -27.99 12.18 -8.85
N LEU A 202 -27.48 13.04 -7.96
CA LEU A 202 -27.76 13.00 -6.52
C LEU A 202 -28.88 13.94 -6.06
N SER A 203 -29.36 14.87 -6.91
CA SER A 203 -30.29 15.94 -6.53
C SER A 203 -31.65 15.46 -6.01
N GLY A 204 -32.11 14.30 -6.47
CA GLY A 204 -33.37 13.67 -6.02
C GLY A 204 -33.25 12.84 -4.74
N LEU A 205 -32.05 12.73 -4.15
CA LEU A 205 -31.79 11.83 -3.02
C LEU A 205 -31.89 12.52 -1.66
N SER A 206 -32.52 11.83 -0.72
CA SER A 206 -32.43 12.19 0.69
C SER A 206 -31.02 11.96 1.24
N ASP A 207 -30.66 12.71 2.28
CA ASP A 207 -29.42 12.52 3.02
C ASP A 207 -29.22 11.06 3.49
N ALA A 208 -30.30 10.35 3.86
CA ALA A 208 -30.24 8.95 4.26
C ALA A 208 -29.84 8.01 3.11
N GLN A 209 -30.35 8.26 1.89
CA GLN A 209 -30.00 7.50 0.69
C GLN A 209 -28.56 7.77 0.23
N ILE A 210 -28.08 9.00 0.36
CA ILE A 210 -26.67 9.35 0.09
C ILE A 210 -25.78 8.65 1.12
N GLN A 211 -26.09 8.77 2.41
CA GLN A 211 -25.23 8.23 3.47
C GLN A 211 -25.21 6.68 3.49
N SER A 212 -26.28 6.00 3.08
CA SER A 212 -26.25 4.53 2.90
C SER A 212 -25.39 4.10 1.70
N MET A 213 -25.34 4.91 0.64
CA MET A 213 -24.45 4.70 -0.51
C MET A 213 -22.97 4.89 -0.13
N LEU A 214 -22.66 5.84 0.76
CA LEU A 214 -21.31 6.11 1.27
C LEU A 214 -20.74 5.00 2.17
N GLY A 215 -21.50 3.93 2.46
CA GLY A 215 -20.93 2.68 2.97
C GLY A 215 -19.97 2.03 1.97
N ASN A 216 -20.24 2.18 0.67
CA ASN A 216 -19.36 1.76 -0.42
C ASN A 216 -18.21 2.78 -0.61
N GLU A 217 -17.03 2.32 -1.05
CA GLU A 217 -15.87 3.21 -1.17
C GLU A 217 -16.06 4.28 -2.26
N HIS A 218 -15.81 5.53 -1.86
CA HIS A 218 -15.99 6.72 -2.67
C HIS A 218 -14.72 7.56 -2.82
N GLY A 219 -13.60 7.15 -2.20
CA GLY A 219 -12.36 7.95 -2.17
C GLY A 219 -12.59 9.37 -1.64
N GLY A 220 -11.80 10.32 -2.14
CA GLY A 220 -11.89 11.74 -1.79
C GLY A 220 -12.95 12.48 -2.61
N ILE A 221 -14.13 11.91 -2.84
CA ILE A 221 -15.17 12.60 -3.62
C ILE A 221 -15.59 13.93 -2.95
N ASN A 222 -15.56 14.01 -1.61
CA ASN A 222 -15.79 15.25 -0.87
C ASN A 222 -14.65 16.28 -1.02
N GLU A 223 -13.39 15.84 -1.14
CA GLU A 223 -12.23 16.72 -1.47
C GLU A 223 -12.45 17.44 -2.80
N VAL A 224 -12.79 16.72 -3.87
CA VAL A 224 -12.93 17.33 -5.21
C VAL A 224 -14.15 18.26 -5.33
N TYR A 225 -15.25 18.02 -4.61
CA TYR A 225 -16.36 18.99 -4.55
C TYR A 225 -15.99 20.25 -3.74
N ALA A 226 -15.13 20.14 -2.72
CA ALA A 226 -14.61 21.30 -2.00
C ALA A 226 -13.65 22.12 -2.89
N ASP A 227 -12.81 21.45 -3.70
CA ASP A 227 -11.99 22.13 -4.72
C ASP A 227 -12.82 22.79 -5.83
N ALA A 228 -13.95 22.19 -6.25
CA ALA A 228 -14.87 22.81 -7.20
C ALA A 228 -15.50 24.10 -6.66
N TYR A 229 -15.76 24.18 -5.35
CA TYR A 229 -16.13 25.43 -4.69
C TYR A 229 -14.98 26.45 -4.73
N GLN A 230 -13.76 26.10 -4.31
CA GLN A 230 -12.60 27.01 -4.37
C GLN A 230 -12.29 27.50 -5.80
N MET A 231 -12.66 26.74 -6.84
CA MET A 231 -12.52 27.13 -8.24
C MET A 231 -13.54 28.12 -8.79
N THR A 232 -14.67 28.35 -8.09
CA THR A 232 -15.88 28.97 -8.65
C THR A 232 -16.69 29.86 -7.70
N GLU A 233 -16.48 29.73 -6.39
CA GLU A 233 -17.27 30.34 -5.31
C GLU A 233 -18.77 29.92 -5.30
N ASP A 234 -19.17 28.96 -6.14
CA ASP A 234 -20.55 28.45 -6.18
C ASP A 234 -20.80 27.46 -5.03
N ILE A 235 -21.55 27.94 -4.03
CA ILE A 235 -21.87 27.24 -2.79
C ILE A 235 -22.55 25.88 -2.99
N LYS A 236 -23.12 25.58 -4.17
CA LYS A 236 -23.68 24.24 -4.47
C LYS A 236 -22.63 23.14 -4.33
N TYR A 237 -21.37 23.42 -4.68
CA TYR A 237 -20.29 22.43 -4.65
C TYR A 237 -19.87 22.14 -3.21
N LEU A 238 -19.71 23.16 -2.35
CA LEU A 238 -19.41 22.98 -0.92
C LEU A 238 -20.54 22.24 -0.19
N ASN A 239 -21.80 22.57 -0.50
CA ASN A 239 -22.96 21.85 0.01
C ASN A 239 -22.94 20.35 -0.41
N MET A 240 -22.51 20.05 -1.64
CA MET A 240 -22.35 18.66 -2.09
C MET A 240 -21.17 17.96 -1.40
N ALA A 241 -20.05 18.64 -1.17
CA ALA A 241 -18.91 18.12 -0.39
C ALA A 241 -19.31 17.73 1.04
N LYS A 242 -20.11 18.59 1.71
CA LYS A 242 -20.69 18.29 3.03
C LYS A 242 -21.69 17.12 2.99
N LYS A 243 -22.54 17.02 1.96
CA LYS A 243 -23.46 15.87 1.78
C LYS A 243 -22.73 14.54 1.54
N LEU A 244 -21.64 14.57 0.78
CA LEU A 244 -20.80 13.41 0.45
C LEU A 244 -19.80 13.03 1.55
N SER A 245 -19.77 13.75 2.67
CA SER A 245 -18.94 13.41 3.82
C SER A 245 -19.62 12.36 4.70
N HIS A 246 -19.00 11.18 4.83
CA HIS A 246 -19.60 10.00 5.47
C HIS A 246 -19.68 10.14 7.01
N ARG A 247 -20.90 10.30 7.52
CA ARG A 247 -21.22 10.57 8.94
C ARG A 247 -20.72 9.50 9.91
N THR A 248 -20.64 8.24 9.45
CA THR A 248 -20.10 7.09 10.20
C THR A 248 -18.63 7.24 10.58
N ILE A 249 -17.86 8.08 9.86
CA ILE A 249 -16.47 8.44 10.20
C ILE A 249 -16.40 9.87 10.72
N LEU A 250 -17.11 10.82 10.11
CA LEU A 250 -17.10 12.23 10.51
C LEU A 250 -17.56 12.42 11.96
N ASN A 251 -18.66 11.80 12.36
CA ASN A 251 -19.25 12.06 13.68
C ASN A 251 -18.36 11.53 14.84
N PRO A 252 -17.87 10.27 14.83
CA PRO A 252 -16.97 9.78 15.87
C PRO A 252 -15.65 10.57 15.92
N MET A 253 -15.02 10.84 14.78
CA MET A 253 -13.76 11.59 14.72
C MET A 253 -13.92 13.03 15.20
N SER A 254 -15.03 13.71 14.87
CA SER A 254 -15.32 15.06 15.39
C SER A 254 -15.59 15.09 16.91
N SER A 255 -15.92 13.93 17.47
CA SER A 255 -16.15 13.69 18.91
C SER A 255 -14.97 12.95 19.57
N GLU A 256 -13.79 12.97 18.95
CA GLU A 256 -12.54 12.40 19.45
C GLU A 256 -12.65 10.92 19.87
N THR A 257 -13.50 10.18 19.14
CA THR A 257 -13.78 8.76 19.34
C THR A 257 -13.21 7.93 18.19
N ASP A 258 -12.20 7.11 18.47
CA ASP A 258 -11.61 6.19 17.50
C ASP A 258 -12.57 5.01 17.22
N ASN A 259 -12.94 4.84 15.95
CA ASN A 259 -13.74 3.71 15.46
C ASN A 259 -13.11 3.04 14.22
N LEU A 260 -11.78 3.10 14.08
CA LEU A 260 -11.08 2.63 12.90
C LEU A 260 -10.75 1.13 12.91
N ASP A 261 -10.93 0.43 14.04
CA ASP A 261 -10.63 -1.00 14.17
C ASP A 261 -11.34 -1.84 13.09
N ASN A 262 -10.53 -2.59 12.35
CA ASN A 262 -10.91 -3.48 11.25
C ASN A 262 -11.69 -2.79 10.10
N LEU A 263 -11.52 -1.47 9.93
CA LEU A 263 -11.92 -0.78 8.70
C LEU A 263 -10.80 -0.82 7.65
N HIS A 264 -11.15 -1.01 6.37
CA HIS A 264 -10.22 -0.83 5.25
C HIS A 264 -9.68 0.61 5.29
N ALA A 265 -8.36 0.75 5.42
CA ALA A 265 -7.70 1.99 5.77
C ALA A 265 -7.69 2.99 4.61
N ASN A 266 -7.31 2.56 3.41
CA ASN A 266 -7.27 3.41 2.22
C ASN A 266 -8.65 3.98 1.85
N THR A 267 -9.73 3.26 2.17
CA THR A 267 -11.09 3.80 2.07
C THR A 267 -11.31 5.00 3.00
N GLN A 268 -10.78 5.02 4.23
CA GLN A 268 -11.10 6.08 5.20
C GLN A 268 -10.21 7.34 5.07
N VAL A 269 -8.91 7.21 4.77
CA VAL A 269 -7.99 8.37 4.76
C VAL A 269 -8.44 9.47 3.77
N PRO A 270 -8.86 9.19 2.52
CA PRO A 270 -9.36 10.21 1.60
C PRO A 270 -10.62 10.94 2.10
N LYS A 271 -11.46 10.27 2.92
CA LYS A 271 -12.63 10.92 3.55
C LYS A 271 -12.15 11.99 4.52
N ALA A 272 -11.11 11.70 5.31
CA ALA A 272 -10.46 12.64 6.23
C ALA A 272 -9.71 13.77 5.50
N VAL A 273 -9.08 13.51 4.36
CA VAL A 273 -8.54 14.57 3.46
C VAL A 273 -9.67 15.51 3.01
N GLY A 274 -10.80 14.96 2.58
CA GLY A 274 -11.98 15.78 2.26
C GLY A 274 -12.57 16.53 3.46
N PHE A 275 -12.47 15.99 4.69
CA PHE A 275 -12.85 16.73 5.90
C PHE A 275 -11.91 17.91 6.15
N GLN A 276 -10.58 17.71 6.06
CA GLN A 276 -9.59 18.79 6.12
C GLN A 276 -9.93 19.87 5.10
N ARG A 277 -10.21 19.48 3.84
CA ARG A 277 -10.45 20.43 2.75
C ARG A 277 -11.74 21.23 2.91
N ILE A 278 -12.80 20.63 3.47
CA ILE A 278 -14.03 21.35 3.84
C ILE A 278 -13.74 22.33 4.99
N ALA A 279 -12.98 21.91 6.01
CA ALA A 279 -12.64 22.75 7.14
C ALA A 279 -11.76 23.95 6.76
N GLU A 280 -10.84 23.77 5.80
CA GLU A 280 -9.97 24.81 5.25
C GLU A 280 -10.73 25.92 4.53
N LEU A 281 -11.86 25.59 3.88
CA LEU A 281 -12.63 26.52 3.04
C LEU A 281 -13.84 27.14 3.77
N ASP A 282 -14.40 26.46 4.77
CA ASP A 282 -15.60 26.90 5.50
C ASP A 282 -15.32 27.28 6.97
N ASN A 283 -14.12 27.01 7.49
CA ASN A 283 -13.73 27.15 8.91
C ASN A 283 -14.59 26.28 9.88
N ASP A 284 -15.24 25.23 9.36
CA ASP A 284 -16.11 24.34 10.15
C ASP A 284 -15.29 23.46 11.11
N ASN A 285 -15.32 23.84 12.40
CA ASN A 285 -14.60 23.18 13.48
C ASN A 285 -14.96 21.68 13.63
N THR A 286 -16.15 21.26 13.17
CA THR A 286 -16.57 19.84 13.18
C THR A 286 -15.65 19.00 12.29
N TYR A 287 -15.38 19.50 11.09
CA TYR A 287 -14.52 18.85 10.10
C TYR A 287 -13.04 19.00 10.46
N PHE A 288 -12.63 20.15 11.02
CA PHE A 288 -11.26 20.34 11.52
C PHE A 288 -10.92 19.33 12.63
N LYS A 289 -11.80 19.18 13.63
CA LYS A 289 -11.63 18.17 14.69
C LYS A 289 -11.54 16.76 14.11
N ALA A 290 -12.44 16.40 13.20
CA ALA A 290 -12.45 15.08 12.58
C ALA A 290 -11.15 14.79 11.80
N ALA A 291 -10.67 15.75 11.01
CA ALA A 291 -9.42 15.61 10.26
C ALA A 291 -8.19 15.51 11.16
N ARG A 292 -8.08 16.41 12.16
CA ARG A 292 -6.97 16.40 13.13
C ARG A 292 -6.94 15.12 13.96
N PHE A 293 -8.06 14.73 14.56
CA PHE A 293 -8.13 13.56 15.44
C PHE A 293 -7.91 12.25 14.65
N PHE A 294 -8.40 12.16 13.42
CA PHE A 294 -8.07 11.04 12.52
C PHE A 294 -6.57 10.98 12.25
N PHE A 295 -5.93 12.11 11.93
CA PHE A 295 -4.49 12.18 11.71
C PHE A 295 -3.72 11.72 12.95
N GLU A 296 -3.95 12.34 14.12
CA GLU A 296 -3.29 12.01 15.39
C GLU A 296 -3.45 10.52 15.73
N THR A 297 -4.68 10.00 15.66
CA THR A 297 -4.99 8.59 15.91
C THR A 297 -4.22 7.65 14.98
N VAL A 298 -4.17 7.94 13.67
CA VAL A 298 -3.48 7.08 12.70
C VAL A 298 -1.97 7.17 12.86
N THR A 299 -1.40 8.36 13.05
CA THR A 299 0.06 8.55 13.15
C THR A 299 0.64 8.08 14.47
N GLU A 300 -0.04 8.32 15.59
CA GLU A 300 0.48 8.00 16.94
C GLU A 300 0.20 6.56 17.38
N ARG A 301 -0.87 5.92 16.85
CA ARG A 301 -1.35 4.62 17.37
C ARG A 301 -1.42 3.48 16.36
N ARG A 302 -1.48 3.79 15.05
CA ARG A 302 -1.77 2.80 13.98
C ARG A 302 -0.70 2.71 12.89
N SER A 303 0.32 3.58 12.92
CA SER A 303 1.41 3.63 11.95
C SER A 303 2.71 3.01 12.49
N LEU A 304 3.46 2.35 11.62
CA LEU A 304 4.79 1.82 11.89
C LEU A 304 5.88 2.91 11.71
N ALA A 305 7.11 2.63 12.12
CA ALA A 305 8.20 3.60 12.18
C ALA A 305 8.58 4.27 10.84
N PHE A 306 8.22 3.66 9.71
CA PHE A 306 8.34 4.26 8.37
C PHE A 306 7.15 5.14 7.94
N GLY A 307 6.20 5.41 8.83
CA GLY A 307 4.99 6.22 8.59
C GLY A 307 3.83 5.46 7.94
N GLY A 308 4.06 4.25 7.41
CA GLY A 308 3.02 3.39 6.82
C GLY A 308 2.13 2.71 7.87
N ASN A 309 0.87 2.47 7.51
CA ASN A 309 -0.14 1.85 8.37
C ASN A 309 -0.99 0.81 7.61
N SER A 310 -1.84 0.10 8.35
CA SER A 310 -2.68 -1.04 7.93
C SER A 310 -1.92 -2.35 7.69
N ARG A 311 -2.64 -3.47 7.82
CA ARG A 311 -2.17 -4.82 7.48
C ARG A 311 -3.29 -5.50 6.69
N ARG A 312 -2.97 -6.20 5.59
CA ARG A 312 -3.98 -6.64 4.61
C ARG A 312 -5.00 -5.52 4.30
N GLU A 313 -4.50 -4.31 4.07
CA GLU A 313 -5.27 -3.08 3.76
C GLU A 313 -6.18 -2.53 4.89
N HIS A 314 -6.33 -3.24 6.01
CA HIS A 314 -7.24 -2.86 7.11
C HIS A 314 -6.45 -2.27 8.29
N PHE A 315 -7.01 -1.28 8.98
CA PHE A 315 -6.49 -0.84 10.28
C PHE A 315 -6.74 -1.97 11.29
N PRO A 316 -5.70 -2.66 11.80
CA PRO A 316 -6.08 -4.23 13.25
C PRO A 316 -6.70 -3.58 14.48
N SER A 317 -7.23 -4.34 15.44
CA SER A 317 -7.33 -3.84 16.82
C SER A 317 -5.93 -3.72 17.45
N GLY A 318 -5.85 -3.16 18.67
CA GLY A 318 -4.59 -3.17 19.43
C GLY A 318 -4.06 -4.59 19.70
N ALA A 319 -4.94 -5.58 19.88
CA ALA A 319 -4.54 -6.97 20.14
C ALA A 319 -4.03 -7.68 18.87
N ASP A 320 -4.56 -7.33 17.71
CA ASP A 320 -4.22 -7.98 16.43
C ASP A 320 -2.92 -7.42 15.82
N CYS A 321 -2.28 -6.42 16.43
CA CYS A 321 -1.12 -5.74 15.84
C CYS A 321 0.10 -6.66 15.64
N ILE A 322 0.14 -7.80 16.33
CA ILE A 322 1.12 -8.88 16.10
C ILE A 322 1.11 -9.39 14.64
N ASP A 323 0.01 -9.21 13.90
CA ASP A 323 -0.09 -9.56 12.47
C ASP A 323 0.99 -8.87 11.62
N TYR A 324 1.47 -7.68 11.99
CA TYR A 324 2.58 -7.01 11.31
C TYR A 324 3.87 -7.85 11.26
N THR A 325 4.02 -8.81 12.18
CA THR A 325 5.18 -9.71 12.28
C THR A 325 4.95 -11.04 11.58
N THR A 326 3.70 -11.47 11.41
CA THR A 326 3.33 -12.80 10.89
C THR A 326 2.86 -12.78 9.44
N GLU A 327 2.16 -11.73 8.99
CA GLU A 327 1.62 -11.65 7.64
C GLU A 327 2.61 -11.12 6.59
N ARG A 328 2.33 -11.44 5.32
CA ARG A 328 3.10 -10.94 4.16
C ARG A 328 2.60 -9.60 3.62
N GLU A 329 1.34 -9.27 3.89
CA GLU A 329 0.66 -8.03 3.49
C GLU A 329 0.74 -6.98 4.62
N GLY A 330 1.88 -6.30 4.72
CA GLY A 330 2.08 -5.15 5.64
C GLY A 330 1.39 -3.87 5.16
N PRO A 331 1.85 -2.68 5.60
CA PRO A 331 1.34 -1.39 5.14
C PRO A 331 1.23 -1.20 3.63
N GLU A 332 0.10 -0.63 3.21
CA GLU A 332 -0.22 -0.25 1.84
C GLU A 332 0.38 1.13 1.49
N THR A 333 0.95 1.27 0.29
CA THR A 333 1.53 2.54 -0.17
C THR A 333 0.49 3.67 -0.30
N CYS A 334 -0.74 3.38 -0.77
CA CYS A 334 -1.78 4.41 -0.92
C CYS A 334 -2.14 5.11 0.39
N ASN A 335 -2.16 4.39 1.51
CA ASN A 335 -2.47 4.98 2.82
C ASN A 335 -1.48 6.09 3.15
N SER A 336 -0.22 5.87 2.79
CA SER A 336 0.87 6.81 3.06
C SER A 336 0.80 8.02 2.14
N HIS A 337 0.46 7.83 0.86
CA HIS A 337 0.11 8.92 -0.07
C HIS A 337 -1.04 9.78 0.48
N ASN A 338 -2.14 9.16 0.90
CA ASN A 338 -3.32 9.90 1.40
C ASN A 338 -3.08 10.53 2.78
N MET A 339 -2.27 9.92 3.65
CA MET A 339 -1.87 10.51 4.93
C MET A 339 -0.93 11.71 4.75
N LEU A 340 -0.05 11.70 3.74
CA LEU A 340 0.74 12.87 3.36
C LEU A 340 -0.18 14.04 2.95
N LYS A 341 -1.12 13.81 2.03
CA LYS A 341 -2.12 14.83 1.64
C LYS A 341 -2.88 15.41 2.84
N LEU A 342 -3.29 14.57 3.79
CA LEU A 342 -3.96 15.00 5.03
C LEU A 342 -3.03 15.87 5.89
N SER A 343 -1.76 15.48 6.01
CA SER A 343 -0.75 16.19 6.79
C SER A 343 -0.44 17.57 6.19
N GLU A 344 -0.22 17.64 4.88
CA GLU A 344 0.00 18.90 4.13
C GLU A 344 -1.20 19.86 4.27
N GLY A 345 -2.43 19.33 4.17
CA GLY A 345 -3.64 20.12 4.36
C GLY A 345 -3.83 20.63 5.80
N LEU A 346 -3.57 19.80 6.80
CA LEU A 346 -3.60 20.24 8.21
C LEU A 346 -2.48 21.25 8.51
N PHE A 347 -1.32 21.12 7.85
CA PHE A 347 -0.27 22.14 7.90
C PHE A 347 -0.70 23.46 7.25
N ARG A 348 -1.35 23.49 6.09
CA ARG A 348 -1.85 24.76 5.49
C ARG A 348 -2.77 25.52 6.44
N MET A 349 -3.60 24.80 7.20
CA MET A 349 -4.51 25.39 8.20
C MET A 349 -3.79 25.89 9.45
N THR A 350 -2.79 25.17 9.96
CA THR A 350 -2.24 25.37 11.33
C THR A 350 -0.79 25.88 11.40
N ASN A 351 0.01 25.57 10.38
CA ASN A 351 1.47 25.69 10.33
C ASN A 351 2.23 24.93 11.45
N ASP A 352 1.63 23.88 12.02
CA ASP A 352 2.24 23.04 13.05
C ASP A 352 3.27 22.06 12.44
N ALA A 353 4.51 22.11 12.93
CA ALA A 353 5.61 21.31 12.38
C ALA A 353 5.46 19.79 12.61
N ARG A 354 4.57 19.33 13.52
CA ARG A 354 4.30 17.89 13.72
C ARG A 354 3.78 17.21 12.46
N TYR A 355 3.05 17.94 11.61
CA TYR A 355 2.62 17.47 10.29
C TYR A 355 3.83 17.26 9.37
N VAL A 356 4.78 18.22 9.36
CA VAL A 356 6.02 18.11 8.57
C VAL A 356 6.94 16.99 9.08
N ASP A 357 6.98 16.75 10.39
CA ASP A 357 7.72 15.64 11.00
C ASP A 357 7.19 14.26 10.57
N TYR A 358 5.86 14.12 10.43
CA TYR A 358 5.27 12.92 9.81
C TYR A 358 5.55 12.85 8.30
N CYS A 359 5.51 13.99 7.60
CA CYS A 359 5.82 14.05 6.17
C CYS A 359 7.23 13.57 5.88
N GLU A 360 8.23 14.07 6.62
CA GLU A 360 9.63 13.65 6.51
C GLU A 360 9.78 12.15 6.76
N ARG A 361 9.27 11.63 7.89
CA ARG A 361 9.32 10.19 8.21
C ARG A 361 8.71 9.33 7.09
N THR A 362 7.55 9.72 6.57
CA THR A 362 6.79 8.90 5.62
C THR A 362 7.35 8.99 4.19
N MET A 363 7.79 10.19 3.78
CA MET A 363 8.40 10.43 2.48
C MET A 363 9.73 9.68 2.33
N PHE A 364 10.65 9.83 3.29
CA PHE A 364 11.97 9.19 3.23
C PHE A 364 11.88 7.66 3.36
N ASN A 365 11.01 7.13 4.22
CA ASN A 365 11.06 5.70 4.55
C ASN A 365 10.04 4.85 3.78
N HIS A 366 8.84 5.35 3.49
CA HIS A 366 7.84 4.58 2.73
C HIS A 366 7.81 4.99 1.25
N ILE A 367 7.55 6.27 0.95
CA ILE A 367 7.32 6.70 -0.45
C ILE A 367 8.57 6.59 -1.32
N LEU A 368 9.76 6.85 -0.77
CA LEU A 368 11.02 6.66 -1.49
C LEU A 368 11.41 5.17 -1.61
N SER A 369 10.93 4.29 -0.71
CA SER A 369 11.20 2.84 -0.76
C SER A 369 10.21 2.05 -1.62
N SER A 370 9.07 2.66 -1.99
CA SER A 370 7.98 2.05 -2.76
C SER A 370 8.12 2.13 -4.28
N GLN A 371 9.25 2.63 -4.80
CA GLN A 371 9.62 2.54 -6.21
C GLN A 371 10.95 1.78 -6.34
N HIS A 372 11.09 0.90 -7.33
CA HIS A 372 12.40 0.28 -7.58
C HIS A 372 13.39 1.27 -8.25
N PRO A 373 14.56 1.58 -7.65
CA PRO A 373 15.41 2.70 -8.07
C PRO A 373 16.14 2.50 -9.42
N THR A 374 16.04 1.32 -10.04
CA THR A 374 16.71 1.06 -11.33
C THR A 374 15.74 0.93 -12.51
N HIS A 375 14.61 0.23 -12.34
CA HIS A 375 13.63 0.01 -13.43
C HIS A 375 12.31 0.78 -13.27
N GLY A 376 12.11 1.45 -12.12
CA GLY A 376 10.82 1.97 -11.68
C GLY A 376 9.84 0.85 -11.33
N GLY A 377 8.57 1.18 -11.10
CA GLY A 377 7.54 0.19 -10.73
C GLY A 377 7.31 0.19 -9.24
N TYR A 378 6.04 0.02 -8.88
CA TYR A 378 5.50 0.48 -7.60
C TYR A 378 5.22 -0.68 -6.66
N VAL A 379 5.46 -0.47 -5.37
CA VAL A 379 5.15 -1.42 -4.30
C VAL A 379 3.70 -1.25 -3.85
N TYR A 380 2.98 -2.37 -3.71
CA TYR A 380 1.67 -2.38 -3.04
C TYR A 380 1.84 -2.46 -1.52
N PHE A 381 2.35 -3.60 -1.03
CA PHE A 381 2.57 -3.87 0.39
C PHE A 381 4.04 -3.83 0.76
N THR A 382 4.35 -3.14 1.86
CA THR A 382 5.67 -3.13 2.50
C THR A 382 5.63 -3.97 3.77
N PRO A 383 5.90 -5.30 3.71
CA PRO A 383 5.88 -6.16 4.89
C PRO A 383 6.86 -5.70 5.96
N ALA A 384 6.38 -5.68 7.21
CA ALA A 384 7.21 -5.56 8.41
C ALA A 384 7.72 -6.91 8.93
N ARG A 385 7.14 -8.03 8.44
CA ARG A 385 7.56 -9.39 8.80
C ARG A 385 9.06 -9.62 8.57
N PRO A 386 9.81 -10.05 9.60
CA PRO A 386 11.21 -10.47 9.49
C PRO A 386 11.50 -11.40 8.31
N ARG A 387 12.50 -11.03 7.49
CA ARG A 387 13.02 -11.79 6.34
C ARG A 387 11.99 -12.06 5.24
N HIS A 388 11.02 -11.17 5.08
CA HIS A 388 10.20 -11.10 3.87
C HIS A 388 10.66 -9.99 2.93
N TYR A 389 10.03 -9.86 1.76
CA TYR A 389 10.39 -8.94 0.69
C TYR A 389 9.14 -8.27 0.11
N ARG A 390 9.30 -7.21 -0.68
CA ARG A 390 8.22 -6.50 -1.37
C ARG A 390 8.32 -6.68 -2.90
N VAL A 391 7.18 -6.53 -3.59
CA VAL A 391 7.03 -6.73 -5.05
C VAL A 391 6.86 -5.38 -5.76
N TYR A 392 7.34 -5.28 -6.99
CA TYR A 392 7.21 -4.11 -7.85
C TYR A 392 6.29 -4.38 -9.04
N SER A 393 5.44 -3.41 -9.37
CA SER A 393 4.60 -3.43 -10.57
C SER A 393 5.38 -3.29 -11.88
N ALA A 394 4.79 -3.74 -12.99
CA ALA A 394 5.28 -3.57 -14.35
C ALA A 394 4.31 -2.73 -15.21
N PRO A 395 4.81 -1.83 -16.08
CA PRO A 395 3.98 -1.09 -17.02
C PRO A 395 3.16 -2.01 -17.92
N ASP A 396 1.96 -1.53 -18.26
CA ASP A 396 0.95 -2.22 -19.08
C ASP A 396 0.51 -3.62 -18.61
N LYS A 397 0.93 -4.07 -17.42
CA LYS A 397 0.41 -5.29 -16.78
C LYS A 397 -0.47 -4.99 -15.57
N ASP A 398 0.05 -4.18 -14.66
CA ASP A 398 -0.45 -4.07 -13.29
C ASP A 398 -1.27 -2.79 -13.11
N MET A 399 -2.52 -2.95 -12.70
CA MET A 399 -3.50 -1.86 -12.63
C MET A 399 -3.99 -1.61 -11.20
N TRP A 400 -3.09 -1.71 -10.22
CA TRP A 400 -3.44 -1.65 -8.80
C TRP A 400 -3.70 -0.23 -8.29
N CYS A 401 -4.36 -0.08 -7.15
CA CYS A 401 -4.48 1.21 -6.45
C CYS A 401 -3.10 1.85 -6.16
N CYS A 402 -2.14 1.04 -5.74
CA CYS A 402 -0.76 1.45 -5.46
C CYS A 402 0.05 1.75 -6.73
N VAL A 403 -0.37 1.25 -7.90
CA VAL A 403 0.16 1.72 -9.18
C VAL A 403 -0.34 3.15 -9.43
N GLY A 404 -1.63 3.40 -9.22
CA GLY A 404 -2.22 4.73 -9.36
C GLY A 404 -1.59 5.80 -8.46
N THR A 405 -1.49 5.55 -7.15
CA THR A 405 -0.82 6.51 -6.24
C THR A 405 0.69 6.56 -6.45
N GLY A 406 1.33 5.44 -6.79
CA GLY A 406 2.75 5.37 -7.17
C GLY A 406 3.08 6.25 -8.38
N MET A 407 2.23 6.26 -9.40
CA MET A 407 2.38 7.15 -10.56
C MET A 407 2.48 8.63 -10.17
N GLU A 408 1.73 9.08 -9.16
CA GLU A 408 1.75 10.47 -8.68
C GLU A 408 2.94 10.78 -7.75
N ASN A 409 3.22 9.89 -6.80
CA ASN A 409 4.10 10.11 -5.64
C ASN A 409 5.41 10.85 -5.98
N HIS A 410 6.14 10.33 -6.95
CA HIS A 410 7.52 10.75 -7.22
C HIS A 410 7.62 12.11 -7.92
N GLY A 411 6.50 12.67 -8.38
CA GLY A 411 6.45 14.01 -8.97
C GLY A 411 6.18 15.12 -7.95
N LYS A 412 5.83 14.76 -6.71
CA LYS A 412 5.39 15.69 -5.66
C LYS A 412 6.46 16.04 -4.63
N TYR A 413 7.65 15.42 -4.67
CA TYR A 413 8.70 15.59 -3.64
C TYR A 413 9.13 17.04 -3.36
N ASN A 414 9.00 17.94 -4.34
CA ASN A 414 9.31 19.36 -4.22
C ASN A 414 8.16 20.22 -3.66
N GLN A 415 6.90 19.74 -3.66
CA GLN A 415 5.73 20.55 -3.31
C GLN A 415 5.73 21.09 -1.88
N PHE A 416 6.38 20.35 -0.96
CA PHE A 416 6.33 20.62 0.48
C PHE A 416 7.70 20.89 1.10
N ILE A 417 8.76 21.09 0.30
CA ILE A 417 10.09 21.51 0.80
C ILE A 417 10.00 22.94 1.36
N TYR A 418 9.25 23.79 0.67
CA TYR A 418 9.02 25.18 1.02
C TYR A 418 7.52 25.49 0.98
N THR A 419 7.05 26.29 1.92
CA THR A 419 5.70 26.89 1.92
C THR A 419 5.80 28.33 2.39
N HIS A 420 4.81 29.17 2.12
CA HIS A 420 4.82 30.57 2.55
C HIS A 420 3.50 31.00 3.17
N LYS A 421 3.53 32.02 4.03
CA LYS A 421 2.33 32.66 4.59
C LYS A 421 2.64 34.12 4.90
N SER A 422 1.89 35.05 4.30
CA SER A 422 2.15 36.49 4.38
C SER A 422 3.60 36.85 3.99
N ASP A 423 4.44 37.27 4.94
CA ASP A 423 5.85 37.63 4.77
C ASP A 423 6.82 36.55 5.30
N SER A 424 6.32 35.34 5.59
CA SER A 424 7.09 34.24 6.17
C SER A 424 7.31 33.11 5.17
N LEU A 425 8.56 32.68 5.02
CA LEU A 425 9.00 31.50 4.27
C LEU A 425 9.34 30.37 5.23
N PHE A 426 8.68 29.23 5.08
CA PHE A 426 8.92 28.02 5.86
C PHE A 426 9.88 27.10 5.11
N ILE A 427 10.94 26.65 5.79
CA ILE A 427 11.85 25.60 5.33
C ILE A 427 11.44 24.33 6.05
N ASN A 428 10.66 23.50 5.35
CA ASN A 428 9.98 22.34 5.92
C ASN A 428 10.86 21.08 5.82
N LEU A 429 11.37 20.78 4.63
CA LEU A 429 12.13 19.54 4.37
C LEU A 429 13.57 19.86 3.98
N PHE A 430 14.49 19.01 4.41
CA PHE A 430 15.92 19.15 4.13
C PHE A 430 16.30 18.33 2.91
N VAL A 431 16.10 18.94 1.74
CA VAL A 431 16.22 18.29 0.42
C VAL A 431 16.95 19.23 -0.52
N ALA A 432 17.96 18.72 -1.22
CA ALA A 432 18.75 19.47 -2.19
C ALA A 432 17.83 20.06 -3.29
N SER A 433 17.73 21.38 -3.37
CA SER A 433 16.72 22.08 -4.17
C SER A 433 17.04 23.56 -4.38
N GLU A 434 16.38 24.21 -5.35
CA GLU A 434 16.39 25.67 -5.51
C GLU A 434 14.94 26.19 -5.59
N LEU A 435 14.59 27.13 -4.71
CA LEU A 435 13.35 27.88 -4.72
C LEU A 435 13.53 29.22 -5.46
N ASN A 436 12.58 29.52 -6.35
CA ASN A 436 12.43 30.79 -7.04
C ASN A 436 11.20 31.55 -6.51
N TRP A 437 11.35 32.35 -5.45
CA TRP A 437 10.23 33.11 -4.86
C TRP A 437 9.95 34.40 -5.66
N LYS A 438 9.24 34.23 -6.78
CA LYS A 438 8.85 35.28 -7.74
C LYS A 438 8.33 36.55 -7.05
N GLU A 439 7.37 36.40 -6.13
CA GLU A 439 6.66 37.50 -5.47
C GLU A 439 7.56 38.39 -4.60
N LYS A 440 8.70 37.88 -4.13
CA LYS A 440 9.70 38.62 -3.34
C LYS A 440 10.97 38.95 -4.11
N SER A 441 11.14 38.43 -5.33
CA SER A 441 12.41 38.44 -6.08
C SER A 441 13.59 37.88 -5.26
N VAL A 442 13.32 36.78 -4.56
CA VAL A 442 14.28 36.05 -3.70
C VAL A 442 14.50 34.65 -4.27
N LYS A 443 15.75 34.18 -4.23
CA LYS A 443 16.10 32.78 -4.46
C LYS A 443 16.59 32.13 -3.18
N VAL A 444 16.30 30.85 -3.00
CA VAL A 444 16.86 30.04 -1.91
C VAL A 444 17.37 28.72 -2.48
N LYS A 445 18.69 28.59 -2.59
CA LYS A 445 19.37 27.35 -2.98
C LYS A 445 19.72 26.56 -1.72
N GLN A 446 19.18 25.36 -1.58
CA GLN A 446 19.45 24.43 -0.50
C GLN A 446 20.39 23.31 -0.98
N GLU A 447 21.56 23.22 -0.35
CA GLU A 447 22.58 22.22 -0.62
C GLU A 447 22.78 21.30 0.59
N THR A 448 22.55 20.01 0.39
CA THR A 448 22.66 18.98 1.43
C THR A 448 22.76 17.58 0.81
N ARG A 449 23.46 16.67 1.48
CA ARG A 449 23.41 15.22 1.23
C ARG A 449 22.57 14.47 2.27
N PHE A 450 21.69 15.17 2.99
CA PHE A 450 20.80 14.57 3.99
C PHE A 450 20.00 13.40 3.38
N PRO A 451 19.98 12.21 4.01
CA PRO A 451 20.39 11.91 5.39
C PRO A 451 21.80 11.30 5.55
N ASP A 452 22.66 11.36 4.53
CA ASP A 452 24.04 10.84 4.65
C ASP A 452 24.93 11.75 5.52
N GLU A 453 24.60 13.04 5.60
CA GLU A 453 25.22 14.06 6.45
C GLU A 453 24.19 14.80 7.32
N GLU A 454 24.66 15.38 8.42
CA GLU A 454 23.85 15.98 9.49
C GLU A 454 23.72 17.52 9.38
N GLN A 455 23.63 18.03 8.14
CA GLN A 455 23.60 19.46 7.84
C GLN A 455 22.81 19.80 6.58
N THR A 456 22.40 21.07 6.46
CA THR A 456 21.95 21.67 5.20
C THR A 456 22.42 23.13 5.13
N VAL A 457 22.74 23.61 3.92
CA VAL A 457 23.20 24.98 3.67
C VAL A 457 22.19 25.67 2.76
N LEU A 458 21.64 26.80 3.21
CA LEU A 458 20.74 27.65 2.45
C LEU A 458 21.50 28.88 1.97
N THR A 459 21.67 29.06 0.66
CA THR A 459 22.13 30.32 0.07
C THR A 459 20.90 31.11 -0.35
N ILE A 460 20.70 32.26 0.27
CA ILE A 460 19.57 33.17 0.08
C ILE A 460 20.06 34.36 -0.74
N SER A 461 19.65 34.44 -2.00
CA SER A 461 20.05 35.51 -2.93
C SER A 461 18.91 36.51 -3.11
N THR A 462 19.22 37.81 -3.10
CA THR A 462 18.21 38.88 -3.27
C THR A 462 18.58 39.84 -4.39
N GLY A 463 17.61 40.23 -5.22
CA GLY A 463 17.84 41.27 -6.25
C GLY A 463 17.80 42.71 -5.71
N SER A 464 17.37 42.88 -4.46
CA SER A 464 17.25 44.14 -3.73
C SER A 464 16.86 43.85 -2.27
N PRO A 465 17.21 44.71 -1.29
CA PRO A 465 16.86 44.52 0.12
C PRO A 465 15.39 44.14 0.37
N SER A 466 15.18 42.91 0.85
CA SER A 466 13.87 42.28 0.99
C SER A 466 13.65 41.77 2.41
N ARG A 467 12.64 42.29 3.13
CA ARG A 467 12.28 41.77 4.45
C ARG A 467 11.31 40.60 4.33
N PHE A 468 11.67 39.48 4.97
CA PHE A 468 10.82 38.32 5.17
C PHE A 468 11.34 37.49 6.35
N LYS A 469 10.46 36.77 7.03
CA LYS A 469 10.82 35.82 8.09
C LYS A 469 11.24 34.50 7.47
N LEU A 470 12.40 33.98 7.86
CA LEU A 470 12.81 32.60 7.56
C LEU A 470 12.46 31.71 8.76
N LEU A 471 11.55 30.76 8.55
CA LEU A 471 11.08 29.80 9.54
C LEU A 471 11.70 28.44 9.23
N ILE A 472 12.79 28.07 9.90
CA ILE A 472 13.48 26.78 9.70
C ILE A 472 12.90 25.75 10.67
N ARG A 473 12.43 24.59 10.20
CA ARG A 473 11.90 23.54 11.10
C ARG A 473 12.99 23.07 12.08
N HIS A 474 12.60 22.89 13.33
CA HIS A 474 13.33 22.15 14.36
C HIS A 474 12.68 20.76 14.46
N PRO A 475 13.25 19.70 13.86
CA PRO A 475 12.58 18.40 13.81
C PRO A 475 12.42 17.76 15.18
N TRP A 476 11.41 16.91 15.34
CA TRP A 476 11.20 16.10 16.56
C TRP A 476 12.45 15.31 17.02
N TRP A 477 13.30 14.91 16.06
CA TRP A 477 14.48 14.07 16.27
C TRP A 477 15.78 14.86 16.54
N VAL A 478 15.76 16.19 16.46
CA VAL A 478 16.88 17.03 16.90
C VAL A 478 16.57 17.50 18.34
N PRO A 479 17.42 17.22 19.35
CA PRO A 479 17.17 17.70 20.71
C PRO A 479 17.29 19.23 20.81
N ALA A 480 16.53 19.83 21.74
CA ALA A 480 16.35 21.28 21.86
C ALA A 480 17.64 22.12 21.97
N ASP A 481 18.72 21.55 22.52
CA ASP A 481 20.02 22.21 22.67
C ASP A 481 21.06 21.82 21.58
N LYS A 482 20.63 21.08 20.54
CA LYS A 482 21.49 20.54 19.47
C LYS A 482 21.27 21.18 18.11
N LEU A 483 20.07 21.67 17.80
CA LEU A 483 19.86 22.49 16.61
C LEU A 483 20.78 23.72 16.67
N LYS A 484 21.59 23.92 15.62
CA LYS A 484 22.41 25.13 15.47
C LYS A 484 22.16 25.74 14.11
N ILE A 485 22.01 27.06 14.09
CA ILE A 485 21.88 27.83 12.86
C ILE A 485 22.99 28.89 12.87
N VAL A 486 23.74 28.98 11.78
CA VAL A 486 24.81 29.95 11.56
C VAL A 486 24.43 30.82 10.37
N VAL A 487 24.45 32.14 10.52
CA VAL A 487 24.17 33.10 9.45
C VAL A 487 25.46 33.84 9.13
N GLY A 488 26.02 33.61 7.94
CA GLY A 488 27.39 34.01 7.64
C GLY A 488 28.38 33.36 8.61
N ASN A 489 28.95 34.16 9.53
CA ASN A 489 29.83 33.67 10.61
C ASN A 489 29.12 33.59 11.98
N ASP A 490 27.93 34.16 12.13
CA ASP A 490 27.27 34.33 13.43
C ASP A 490 26.43 33.09 13.78
N THR A 491 26.85 32.37 14.82
CA THR A 491 26.06 31.26 15.39
C THR A 491 24.94 31.83 16.25
N LEU A 492 23.70 31.61 15.83
CA LEU A 492 22.51 32.08 16.55
C LEU A 492 22.24 31.21 17.80
N PRO A 493 21.74 31.79 18.91
CA PRO A 493 21.37 31.02 20.09
C PRO A 493 20.14 30.15 19.82
N SER A 494 20.05 28.96 20.43
CA SER A 494 18.85 28.11 20.32
C SER A 494 17.63 28.84 20.93
N LYS A 495 16.53 28.86 20.18
CA LYS A 495 15.28 29.60 20.49
C LYS A 495 14.01 28.78 20.25
N SER A 496 14.09 27.61 19.61
CA SER A 496 12.95 26.77 19.26
C SER A 496 13.02 25.42 19.97
N GLN A 497 11.88 24.74 20.07
CA GLN A 497 11.77 23.37 20.57
C GLN A 497 11.63 22.38 19.41
N PRO A 498 11.86 21.07 19.63
CA PRO A 498 11.56 20.04 18.65
C PRO A 498 10.07 20.07 18.25
N SER A 499 9.76 19.74 17.00
CA SER A 499 8.44 19.92 16.39
C SER A 499 7.94 21.39 16.43
N ALA A 500 8.83 22.35 16.19
CA ALA A 500 8.49 23.76 15.99
C ALA A 500 9.33 24.40 14.87
N TYR A 501 9.25 25.72 14.71
CA TYR A 501 10.11 26.49 13.81
C TYR A 501 11.05 27.41 14.60
N TYR A 502 12.27 27.57 14.09
CA TYR A 502 13.19 28.64 14.45
C TYR A 502 12.92 29.85 13.55
N GLU A 503 12.63 31.01 14.14
CA GLU A 503 12.38 32.24 13.38
C GLU A 503 13.63 33.13 13.25
N ILE A 504 13.91 33.56 12.01
CA ILE A 504 14.83 34.65 11.69
C ILE A 504 14.05 35.74 10.94
N ASP A 505 13.62 36.78 11.66
CA ASP A 505 13.10 38.02 11.08
C ASP A 505 14.27 38.96 10.79
N ARG A 506 14.61 39.17 9.51
CA ARG A 506 15.56 40.20 9.06
C ARG A 506 15.15 40.79 7.72
N THR A 507 15.71 41.96 7.40
CA THR A 507 15.91 42.35 6.01
C THR A 507 17.06 41.53 5.45
N TRP A 508 16.88 40.92 4.29
CA TRP A 508 17.91 40.23 3.53
C TRP A 508 18.37 41.19 2.43
N ASP A 509 19.59 41.70 2.57
CA ASP A 509 20.14 42.86 1.87
C ASP A 509 21.53 42.61 1.29
N ASP A 510 22.08 41.42 1.54
CA ASP A 510 23.25 40.87 0.83
C ASP A 510 22.83 40.38 -0.57
N ASP A 511 23.76 40.40 -1.54
CA ASP A 511 23.59 39.72 -2.84
C ASP A 511 23.35 38.21 -2.62
N GLU A 512 24.11 37.60 -1.68
CA GLU A 512 23.93 36.24 -1.17
C GLU A 512 24.21 36.18 0.34
N THR A 513 23.23 35.76 1.15
CA THR A 513 23.47 35.33 2.54
C THR A 513 23.54 33.80 2.61
N VAL A 514 24.58 33.25 3.23
CA VAL A 514 24.66 31.82 3.58
C VAL A 514 24.09 31.58 4.98
N VAL A 515 23.20 30.58 5.10
CA VAL A 515 22.64 30.10 6.37
C VAL A 515 22.87 28.59 6.49
N THR A 516 23.76 28.18 7.39
CA THR A 516 24.07 26.77 7.66
C THR A 516 23.23 26.27 8.84
N VAL A 517 22.47 25.20 8.62
CA VAL A 517 21.67 24.52 9.64
C VAL A 517 22.33 23.18 9.95
N LEU A 518 22.76 22.99 11.20
CA LEU A 518 23.30 21.72 11.69
C LEU A 518 22.18 20.98 12.42
N LEU A 519 22.01 19.71 12.07
CA LEU A 519 20.89 18.85 12.46
C LEU A 519 21.42 17.55 13.08
N PRO A 520 22.00 17.57 14.31
CA PRO A 520 22.69 16.40 14.84
C PRO A 520 21.76 15.19 14.98
N MET A 521 22.07 14.13 14.24
CA MET A 521 21.28 12.90 14.19
C MET A 521 21.67 12.00 15.35
N HIS A 522 20.68 11.31 15.91
CA HIS A 522 20.92 10.28 16.92
C HIS A 522 20.07 9.06 16.65
N THR A 523 20.55 7.89 17.08
CA THR A 523 19.82 6.64 16.95
C THR A 523 18.85 6.47 18.11
N VAL A 524 17.61 6.06 17.83
CA VAL A 524 16.60 5.67 18.82
C VAL A 524 16.04 4.29 18.50
N VAL A 525 15.50 3.64 19.53
CA VAL A 525 14.75 2.39 19.42
C VAL A 525 13.27 2.74 19.45
N GLU A 526 12.53 2.38 18.41
CA GLU A 526 11.09 2.66 18.29
C GLU A 526 10.31 1.34 18.36
N GLU A 527 9.34 1.24 19.26
CA GLU A 527 8.58 -0.01 19.48
C GLU A 527 7.51 -0.19 18.39
N MET A 528 7.19 -1.43 18.03
CA MET A 528 6.03 -1.69 17.16
C MET A 528 4.74 -1.39 17.95
N PRO A 529 3.77 -0.64 17.39
CA PRO A 529 2.54 -0.27 18.11
C PRO A 529 1.79 -1.51 18.65
N ASN A 530 1.61 -1.54 19.97
CA ASN A 530 0.99 -2.64 20.73
C ASN A 530 1.75 -3.99 20.69
N VAL A 531 2.98 -4.04 20.13
CA VAL A 531 3.82 -5.24 20.02
C VAL A 531 5.24 -4.91 20.52
N PRO A 532 5.40 -4.58 21.82
CA PRO A 532 6.63 -3.99 22.33
C PRO A 532 7.84 -4.92 22.19
N GLU A 533 7.68 -6.23 22.06
CA GLU A 533 8.78 -7.19 21.88
C GLU A 533 9.49 -7.07 20.52
N PHE A 534 8.88 -6.38 19.54
CA PHE A 534 9.50 -6.01 18.26
C PHE A 534 9.85 -4.52 18.22
N VAL A 535 11.07 -4.19 17.81
CA VAL A 535 11.56 -2.81 17.75
C VAL A 535 12.24 -2.48 16.42
N ALA A 536 12.08 -1.25 15.96
CA ALA A 536 12.78 -0.64 14.85
C ALA A 536 13.97 0.21 15.34
N LEU A 537 14.90 0.51 14.43
CA LEU A 537 16.03 1.40 14.69
C LEU A 537 15.91 2.62 13.77
N MET A 538 15.63 3.78 14.36
CA MET A 538 15.59 5.06 13.64
C MET A 538 16.90 5.81 13.89
N HIS A 539 17.45 6.47 12.88
CA HIS A 539 18.57 7.41 13.01
C HIS A 539 18.15 8.75 12.42
N GLY A 540 18.00 9.77 13.27
CA GLY A 540 17.19 10.94 12.91
C GLY A 540 15.77 10.49 12.50
N PRO A 541 15.24 10.90 11.34
CA PRO A 541 13.96 10.45 10.84
C PRO A 541 14.04 9.15 10.00
N ILE A 542 15.22 8.55 9.83
CA ILE A 542 15.46 7.46 8.87
C ILE A 542 15.41 6.10 9.54
N LEU A 543 14.57 5.21 9.01
CA LEU A 543 14.51 3.80 9.39
C LEU A 543 15.71 3.04 8.84
N LEU A 544 16.47 2.42 9.73
CA LEU A 544 17.54 1.49 9.39
C LEU A 544 16.99 0.07 9.26
N GLY A 545 17.24 -0.56 8.13
CA GLY A 545 16.99 -1.98 7.90
C GLY A 545 18.26 -2.73 7.52
N ALA A 546 18.15 -4.04 7.30
CA ALA A 546 19.24 -4.86 6.76
C ALA A 546 18.76 -5.82 5.68
N LYS A 547 19.53 -5.96 4.59
CA LYS A 547 19.42 -7.04 3.61
C LYS A 547 19.83 -8.37 4.26
N THR A 548 19.00 -9.43 4.18
CA THR A 548 19.30 -10.75 4.77
C THR A 548 19.50 -11.85 3.74
N GLU A 549 18.70 -11.88 2.67
CA GLU A 549 18.80 -12.87 1.59
C GLU A 549 18.38 -12.29 0.24
N ASN A 550 18.92 -12.80 -0.87
CA ASN A 550 18.56 -12.44 -2.24
C ASN A 550 17.95 -13.63 -3.02
N ARG A 551 17.23 -14.51 -2.31
CA ARG A 551 16.62 -15.75 -2.85
C ARG A 551 15.16 -15.88 -2.42
N ASP A 552 14.42 -16.76 -3.10
CA ASP A 552 13.00 -17.02 -2.79
C ASP A 552 12.18 -15.72 -2.89
N LEU A 553 12.48 -14.92 -3.93
CA LEU A 553 11.85 -13.64 -4.27
C LEU A 553 10.83 -13.85 -5.42
N THR A 554 9.94 -14.83 -5.26
CA THR A 554 8.98 -15.24 -6.31
C THR A 554 8.07 -14.07 -6.68
N GLY A 555 8.01 -13.72 -7.97
CA GLY A 555 7.24 -12.57 -8.44
C GLY A 555 7.77 -11.21 -7.96
N LEU A 556 9.09 -11.06 -7.72
CA LEU A 556 9.72 -9.79 -7.32
C LEU A 556 9.33 -8.60 -8.22
N VAL A 557 9.18 -8.85 -9.52
CA VAL A 557 8.45 -8.01 -10.46
C VAL A 557 7.22 -8.80 -10.91
N ALA A 558 6.06 -8.15 -10.93
CA ALA A 558 4.78 -8.80 -11.13
C ALA A 558 4.46 -9.20 -12.59
N ASP A 559 3.40 -9.99 -12.71
CA ASP A 559 2.66 -10.29 -13.93
C ASP A 559 1.19 -9.90 -13.75
N GLU A 560 0.39 -9.96 -14.83
CA GLU A 560 -1.02 -9.54 -14.84
C GLU A 560 -1.93 -10.34 -13.86
N GLY A 561 -1.41 -11.36 -13.17
CA GLY A 561 -2.14 -12.20 -12.25
C GLY A 561 -2.80 -11.43 -11.09
N ARG A 562 -3.98 -11.89 -10.70
CA ARG A 562 -4.77 -11.51 -9.52
C ARG A 562 -3.89 -11.16 -8.30
N TRP A 563 -3.05 -12.11 -7.92
CA TRP A 563 -2.14 -12.04 -6.75
C TRP A 563 -0.80 -11.33 -7.01
N GLY A 564 -0.58 -10.73 -8.19
CA GLY A 564 0.71 -10.17 -8.60
C GLY A 564 1.28 -9.11 -7.65
N HIS A 565 0.42 -8.42 -6.91
CA HIS A 565 0.77 -7.41 -5.91
C HIS A 565 1.31 -7.98 -4.58
N ILE A 566 1.23 -9.30 -4.36
CA ILE A 566 1.54 -9.97 -3.08
C ILE A 566 2.82 -10.79 -3.19
N ALA A 567 3.75 -10.55 -2.25
CA ALA A 567 5.03 -11.25 -2.12
C ALA A 567 4.83 -12.74 -1.77
N SER A 568 4.61 -13.56 -2.79
CA SER A 568 4.10 -14.94 -2.70
C SER A 568 5.17 -16.01 -2.41
N GLY A 569 6.45 -15.64 -2.32
CA GLY A 569 7.55 -16.51 -1.92
C GLY A 569 7.41 -17.04 -0.48
N SER A 570 8.24 -18.02 -0.11
CA SER A 570 8.05 -18.77 1.14
C SER A 570 8.12 -17.88 2.38
N LEU A 571 7.25 -18.11 3.37
CA LEU A 571 7.45 -17.58 4.72
C LEU A 571 8.58 -18.34 5.43
N TYR A 572 9.51 -17.59 6.04
CA TYR A 572 10.65 -18.11 6.81
C TYR A 572 10.36 -18.03 8.32
N PRO A 573 10.70 -19.05 9.14
CA PRO A 573 10.38 -19.05 10.56
C PRO A 573 10.95 -17.85 11.33
N LEU A 574 10.11 -17.17 12.10
CA LEU A 574 10.48 -16.03 12.95
C LEU A 574 11.52 -16.45 14.00
N ASN A 575 11.41 -17.67 14.54
CA ASN A 575 12.41 -18.23 15.46
C ASN A 575 13.80 -18.47 14.83
N SER A 576 13.95 -18.26 13.51
CA SER A 576 15.22 -18.30 12.77
C SER A 576 15.64 -16.94 12.22
N ALA A 577 14.93 -15.87 12.53
CA ALA A 577 15.31 -14.51 12.17
C ALA A 577 16.37 -13.96 13.14
N PRO A 578 17.21 -13.01 12.69
CA PRO A 578 18.05 -12.20 13.57
C PRO A 578 17.25 -11.55 14.69
N ILE A 579 17.79 -11.55 15.90
CA ILE A 579 17.23 -10.86 17.08
C ILE A 579 18.17 -9.77 17.57
N LEU A 580 17.64 -8.77 18.26
CA LEU A 580 18.41 -7.64 18.78
C LEU A 580 18.70 -7.82 20.28
N ILE A 581 19.91 -8.29 20.58
CA ILE A 581 20.39 -8.58 21.93
C ILE A 581 20.85 -7.29 22.62
N GLY A 582 20.32 -7.03 23.82
CA GLY A 582 20.85 -6.04 24.74
C GLY A 582 19.77 -5.20 25.41
N ASN A 583 20.19 -4.25 26.26
CA ASN A 583 19.27 -3.27 26.81
C ASN A 583 18.94 -2.20 25.76
N ARG A 584 17.65 -1.96 25.51
CA ARG A 584 17.11 -0.98 24.55
C ARG A 584 17.77 0.40 24.66
N THR A 585 18.01 0.89 25.88
CA THR A 585 18.66 2.20 26.12
C THR A 585 20.13 2.28 25.70
N ARG A 586 20.81 1.12 25.52
CA ARG A 586 22.23 1.03 25.15
C ARG A 586 22.46 0.50 23.74
N ILE A 587 21.43 -0.04 23.09
CA ILE A 587 21.47 -0.48 21.69
C ILE A 587 21.93 0.65 20.74
N PRO A 588 21.38 1.88 20.81
CA PRO A 588 21.84 3.01 20.00
C PRO A 588 23.35 3.30 20.08
N GLN A 589 23.91 3.17 21.29
CA GLN A 589 25.32 3.45 21.60
C GLN A 589 26.30 2.39 21.05
N LYS A 590 25.78 1.28 20.52
CA LYS A 590 26.54 0.14 19.98
C LYS A 590 26.46 0.00 18.46
N LEU A 591 25.75 0.90 17.76
CA LEU A 591 25.85 1.00 16.30
C LEU A 591 27.13 1.74 15.92
N VAL A 592 27.98 1.12 15.10
CA VAL A 592 29.22 1.73 14.60
C VAL A 592 29.02 2.14 13.14
N ARG A 593 29.09 3.44 12.84
CA ARG A 593 29.00 3.99 11.48
C ARG A 593 30.10 3.34 10.62
N SER A 594 29.71 2.68 9.52
CA SER A 594 30.61 1.86 8.70
C SER A 594 31.03 2.52 7.39
N ASN A 595 30.41 3.64 7.01
CA ASN A 595 30.75 4.45 5.85
C ASN A 595 30.60 5.94 6.20
N THR A 596 31.53 6.78 5.75
CA THR A 596 31.52 8.25 5.93
C THR A 596 30.79 8.99 4.82
N GLU A 597 30.67 8.40 3.62
CA GLU A 597 30.00 9.01 2.45
C GLU A 597 28.52 8.66 2.37
N GLN A 598 28.13 7.51 2.92
CA GLN A 598 26.74 7.05 2.98
C GLN A 598 26.37 6.65 4.40
N LEU A 599 25.08 6.79 4.74
CA LEU A 599 24.51 6.35 6.01
C LEU A 599 24.48 4.82 6.04
N SER A 600 25.37 4.22 6.82
CA SER A 600 25.37 2.79 7.12
C SER A 600 26.06 2.50 8.46
N PHE A 601 25.62 1.47 9.16
CA PHE A 601 26.19 1.03 10.44
C PHE A 601 26.43 -0.48 10.46
N THR A 602 27.27 -0.92 11.38
CA THR A 602 27.38 -2.33 11.80
C THR A 602 27.01 -2.47 13.28
N ALA A 603 26.49 -3.64 13.64
CA ALA A 603 25.91 -3.91 14.96
C ALA A 603 26.23 -5.35 15.44
N THR A 604 27.43 -5.84 15.15
CA THR A 604 27.80 -7.28 15.30
C THR A 604 27.57 -7.83 16.71
N GLU A 605 27.81 -7.05 17.76
CA GLU A 605 27.57 -7.47 19.15
C GLU A 605 26.08 -7.50 19.55
N LEU A 606 25.21 -6.86 18.77
CA LEU A 606 23.77 -6.77 19.04
C LEU A 606 22.97 -7.84 18.28
N ILE A 607 23.54 -8.45 17.24
CA ILE A 607 22.77 -9.31 16.32
C ILE A 607 22.89 -10.78 16.74
N GLY A 608 21.85 -11.25 17.44
CA GLY A 608 21.68 -12.65 17.83
C GLY A 608 21.02 -13.50 16.74
N ASN A 609 21.05 -14.82 16.95
CA ASN A 609 20.33 -15.82 16.14
C ASN A 609 20.63 -15.82 14.63
N TRP A 610 21.75 -15.23 14.21
CA TRP A 610 22.16 -15.11 12.81
C TRP A 610 23.45 -15.89 12.53
N THR A 611 23.53 -16.51 11.35
CA THR A 611 24.67 -17.34 10.90
C THR A 611 25.11 -17.04 9.45
N GLY A 612 24.55 -16.00 8.84
CA GLY A 612 24.95 -15.51 7.52
C GLY A 612 26.10 -14.47 7.59
N PRO A 613 26.35 -13.74 6.49
CA PRO A 613 27.30 -12.63 6.47
C PRO A 613 26.96 -11.53 7.49
N GLN A 614 27.94 -10.72 7.87
CA GLN A 614 27.71 -9.56 8.75
C GLN A 614 26.62 -8.65 8.16
N LEU A 615 25.55 -8.40 8.92
CA LEU A 615 24.49 -7.51 8.50
C LEU A 615 24.94 -6.05 8.60
N ILE A 616 24.68 -5.29 7.55
CA ILE A 616 24.82 -3.84 7.51
C ILE A 616 23.44 -3.24 7.75
N LEU A 617 23.36 -2.27 8.65
CA LEU A 617 22.18 -1.45 8.89
C LEU A 617 22.25 -0.22 7.99
N GLU A 618 21.36 -0.11 7.02
CA GLU A 618 21.32 0.95 6.01
C GLU A 618 19.88 1.53 5.89
N PRO A 619 19.71 2.77 5.39
CA PRO A 619 18.39 3.35 5.15
C PRO A 619 17.47 2.42 4.36
N PHE A 620 16.27 2.18 4.86
CA PHE A 620 15.35 1.20 4.29
C PHE A 620 15.00 1.49 2.81
N PHE A 621 14.97 2.76 2.40
CA PHE A 621 14.80 3.18 1.01
C PHE A 621 15.95 2.81 0.04
N ARG A 622 17.02 2.18 0.54
CA ARG A 622 18.13 1.61 -0.27
C ARG A 622 18.10 0.07 -0.30
N ILE A 623 17.11 -0.55 0.35
CA ILE A 623 16.99 -1.99 0.50
C ILE A 623 16.02 -2.50 -0.57
N HIS A 624 16.57 -2.90 -1.72
CA HIS A 624 15.85 -3.53 -2.83
C HIS A 624 16.45 -4.92 -3.15
N ASP A 625 15.78 -5.68 -4.02
CA ASP A 625 16.16 -7.02 -4.51
C ASP A 625 16.57 -8.04 -3.43
N SER A 626 15.97 -7.91 -2.24
CA SER A 626 16.35 -8.68 -1.06
C SER A 626 15.18 -8.86 -0.09
N ARG A 627 15.16 -9.98 0.62
CA ARG A 627 14.48 -10.15 1.91
C ARG A 627 15.20 -9.31 2.95
N TYR A 628 14.45 -8.69 3.84
CA TYR A 628 14.99 -7.69 4.75
C TYR A 628 14.48 -7.80 6.20
N MET A 629 15.17 -7.08 7.08
CA MET A 629 14.75 -6.77 8.45
C MET A 629 14.53 -5.27 8.57
N ILE A 630 13.44 -4.86 9.22
CA ILE A 630 13.21 -3.47 9.67
C ILE A 630 12.73 -3.43 11.12
N TYR A 631 11.90 -4.40 11.53
CA TYR A 631 11.61 -4.70 12.92
C TYR A 631 12.38 -5.94 13.38
N TRP A 632 12.89 -5.88 14.60
CA TRP A 632 13.76 -6.87 15.22
C TRP A 632 13.15 -7.30 16.54
N ALA A 633 12.97 -8.61 16.76
CA ALA A 633 12.56 -9.10 18.07
C ALA A 633 13.70 -8.90 19.08
N THR A 634 13.41 -8.43 20.30
CA THR A 634 14.44 -8.35 21.36
C THR A 634 14.61 -9.66 22.13
N GLU A 635 13.71 -10.63 21.92
CA GLU A 635 13.74 -11.96 22.53
C GLU A 635 13.45 -13.05 21.47
N ALA A 636 13.73 -14.31 21.80
CA ALA A 636 13.52 -15.42 20.87
C ALA A 636 12.05 -15.89 20.87
N SER A 637 11.38 -15.81 19.71
CA SER A 637 9.98 -16.23 19.58
C SER A 637 9.79 -17.73 19.89
N SER A 638 8.84 -18.01 20.78
CA SER A 638 8.49 -19.35 21.28
C SER A 638 7.16 -19.89 20.71
N ASN A 639 6.67 -19.33 19.61
CA ASN A 639 5.34 -19.66 19.06
C ASN A 639 5.24 -21.10 18.53
N ASN A 640 4.75 -22.00 19.39
CA ASN A 640 4.53 -23.42 19.10
C ASN A 640 3.51 -23.73 17.99
N ASN A 641 2.83 -22.72 17.44
CA ASN A 641 1.93 -22.88 16.29
C ASN A 641 2.55 -22.39 14.96
N GLU A 642 3.67 -21.66 14.95
CA GLU A 642 4.24 -21.12 13.70
C GLU A 642 4.49 -22.23 12.66
N GLU A 643 5.03 -23.38 13.06
CA GLU A 643 5.29 -24.48 12.10
C GLU A 643 4.00 -24.98 11.42
N LYS A 644 2.84 -24.95 12.10
CA LYS A 644 1.55 -25.37 11.54
C LYS A 644 1.05 -24.36 10.50
N GLU A 645 1.18 -23.07 10.78
CA GLU A 645 0.79 -22.02 9.84
C GLU A 645 1.74 -21.96 8.64
N LEU A 646 3.04 -22.16 8.84
CA LEU A 646 4.02 -22.33 7.74
C LEU A 646 3.81 -23.62 6.92
N ILE A 647 3.18 -24.65 7.49
CA ILE A 647 2.73 -25.85 6.78
C ILE A 647 1.47 -25.53 5.96
N LEU A 648 0.48 -24.88 6.56
CA LEU A 648 -0.78 -24.49 5.91
C LEU A 648 -0.54 -23.52 4.74
N ASP A 649 0.31 -22.51 4.94
CA ASP A 649 0.77 -21.55 3.94
C ASP A 649 1.36 -22.27 2.72
N ARG A 650 2.36 -23.15 2.92
CA ARG A 650 2.98 -23.91 1.83
C ARG A 650 2.02 -24.88 1.14
N ARG A 651 1.04 -25.44 1.84
CA ARG A 651 -0.02 -26.26 1.23
C ARG A 651 -0.97 -25.43 0.38
N THR A 652 -1.09 -24.12 0.60
CA THR A 652 -2.04 -23.25 -0.10
C THR A 652 -1.68 -23.14 -1.59
N ILE A 653 -2.70 -23.23 -2.44
CA ILE A 653 -2.65 -22.90 -3.88
C ILE A 653 -3.29 -21.53 -4.10
N ASP A 654 -4.49 -21.36 -3.54
CA ASP A 654 -5.27 -20.13 -3.60
C ASP A 654 -6.10 -19.97 -2.32
N ARG A 655 -6.52 -18.75 -1.96
CA ARG A 655 -7.17 -18.46 -0.67
C ARG A 655 -8.14 -17.27 -0.73
N VAL A 656 -9.17 -17.26 0.12
CA VAL A 656 -10.07 -16.11 0.29
C VAL A 656 -10.22 -15.82 1.77
N ALA A 657 -10.23 -14.53 2.13
CA ALA A 657 -10.63 -14.01 3.43
C ALA A 657 -12.00 -13.33 3.27
N PRO A 658 -13.12 -14.02 3.54
CA PRO A 658 -14.45 -13.43 3.37
C PRO A 658 -14.69 -12.25 4.30
N GLY A 659 -15.35 -11.21 3.79
CA GLY A 659 -15.48 -9.91 4.44
C GLY A 659 -14.35 -8.92 4.13
N GLU A 660 -13.16 -9.38 3.72
CA GLU A 660 -12.08 -8.50 3.24
C GLU A 660 -12.28 -8.20 1.75
N GLN A 661 -12.35 -6.91 1.39
CA GLN A 661 -12.85 -6.47 0.09
C GLN A 661 -12.01 -6.94 -1.10
N GLN A 662 -10.70 -6.65 -1.09
CA GLN A 662 -9.82 -7.03 -2.21
C GLN A 662 -9.80 -8.56 -2.43
N PRO A 663 -9.62 -9.41 -1.39
CA PRO A 663 -9.78 -10.86 -1.52
C PRO A 663 -11.12 -11.32 -2.11
N GLU A 664 -12.27 -10.76 -1.71
CA GLU A 664 -13.55 -11.21 -2.27
C GLU A 664 -13.75 -10.81 -3.74
N VAL A 665 -13.30 -9.61 -4.13
CA VAL A 665 -13.42 -9.13 -5.52
C VAL A 665 -12.46 -9.86 -6.45
N ASP A 666 -11.20 -10.05 -6.03
CA ASP A 666 -10.20 -10.82 -6.78
C ASP A 666 -10.75 -12.21 -7.17
N HIS A 667 -11.44 -12.87 -6.23
CA HIS A 667 -12.02 -14.20 -6.42
C HIS A 667 -13.44 -14.18 -7.01
N GLN A 668 -13.84 -13.07 -7.65
CA GLN A 668 -15.08 -12.92 -8.42
C GLN A 668 -16.33 -13.31 -7.63
N LEU A 669 -16.46 -12.79 -6.39
CA LEU A 669 -17.60 -13.03 -5.53
C LEU A 669 -18.94 -12.89 -6.28
N GLN A 670 -19.70 -13.98 -6.30
CA GLN A 670 -21.14 -13.96 -6.62
C GLN A 670 -21.92 -14.30 -5.35
N SER A 671 -23.01 -13.59 -5.07
CA SER A 671 -23.85 -13.92 -3.90
C SER A 671 -25.33 -13.58 -4.09
N SER A 672 -26.16 -14.14 -3.21
CA SER A 672 -27.59 -13.84 -3.10
C SER A 672 -28.02 -13.99 -1.65
N ASN A 673 -28.73 -12.98 -1.12
CA ASN A 673 -29.11 -12.86 0.29
C ASN A 673 -27.92 -13.06 1.24
N SER A 674 -26.80 -12.35 0.99
CA SER A 674 -25.52 -12.52 1.68
C SER A 674 -25.04 -11.23 2.35
N GLN A 675 -24.39 -11.39 3.49
CA GLN A 675 -23.86 -10.32 4.33
C GLN A 675 -22.46 -10.70 4.85
N THR A 676 -21.73 -9.71 5.36
CA THR A 676 -20.41 -9.89 6.01
C THR A 676 -20.43 -9.32 7.41
N GLY A 677 -19.46 -9.73 8.23
CA GLY A 677 -19.26 -9.23 9.59
C GLY A 677 -17.91 -9.65 10.14
N SER A 678 -17.71 -9.46 11.44
CA SER A 678 -16.50 -9.88 12.16
C SER A 678 -16.85 -10.49 13.52
N HIS A 679 -16.10 -11.49 13.95
CA HIS A 679 -16.20 -12.10 15.28
C HIS A 679 -14.80 -12.46 15.77
N GLN A 680 -14.46 -12.15 17.04
CA GLN A 680 -13.14 -12.43 17.63
C GLN A 680 -11.95 -11.99 16.74
N GLY A 681 -12.02 -10.80 16.15
CA GLY A 681 -10.99 -10.24 15.25
C GLY A 681 -11.08 -10.69 13.79
N GLU A 682 -11.63 -11.87 13.50
CA GLU A 682 -11.71 -12.42 12.14
C GLU A 682 -13.01 -12.00 11.41
N PHE A 683 -12.89 -11.63 10.13
CA PHE A 683 -14.03 -11.38 9.25
C PHE A 683 -14.71 -12.68 8.79
N TYR A 684 -15.97 -12.61 8.39
CA TYR A 684 -16.70 -13.72 7.77
C TYR A 684 -17.73 -13.26 6.73
N ARG A 685 -18.17 -14.21 5.91
CA ARG A 685 -19.39 -14.11 5.08
C ARG A 685 -20.40 -15.20 5.43
N ASP A 686 -21.68 -14.84 5.37
CA ASP A 686 -22.79 -15.79 5.34
C ASP A 686 -23.92 -15.39 4.37
N ALA A 687 -24.86 -16.30 4.13
CA ALA A 687 -26.02 -16.07 3.26
C ALA A 687 -27.25 -16.88 3.68
N GLY A 688 -28.38 -16.20 3.87
CA GLY A 688 -29.59 -16.74 4.48
C GLY A 688 -29.95 -16.07 5.81
N THR A 689 -30.80 -16.71 6.60
CA THR A 689 -31.27 -16.19 7.89
C THR A 689 -31.23 -17.27 8.97
N CYS A 690 -30.81 -16.89 10.18
CA CYS A 690 -30.49 -17.85 11.24
C CYS A 690 -31.69 -18.68 11.72
N SER A 691 -32.89 -18.08 11.73
CA SER A 691 -34.13 -18.70 12.21
C SER A 691 -34.93 -19.44 11.13
N GLY A 692 -34.32 -19.70 9.96
CA GLY A 692 -35.03 -20.12 8.75
C GLY A 692 -35.47 -18.92 7.89
N GLY A 693 -35.68 -19.18 6.59
CA GLY A 693 -36.02 -18.18 5.58
C GLY A 693 -35.67 -18.66 4.17
N ASN A 694 -35.61 -17.73 3.20
CA ASN A 694 -35.48 -18.00 1.76
C ASN A 694 -34.11 -18.52 1.30
N GLY A 695 -33.27 -19.02 2.21
CA GLY A 695 -31.90 -19.44 1.93
C GLY A 695 -31.02 -18.30 1.40
N GLY A 696 -29.95 -18.68 0.70
CA GLY A 696 -28.96 -17.76 0.12
C GLY A 696 -27.74 -18.53 -0.37
N PHE A 697 -26.83 -17.84 -1.06
CA PHE A 697 -25.52 -18.39 -1.41
C PHE A 697 -24.44 -17.32 -1.49
N PHE A 698 -23.18 -17.75 -1.42
CA PHE A 698 -22.02 -17.00 -1.92
C PHE A 698 -21.04 -17.98 -2.58
N SER A 699 -20.29 -17.50 -3.57
CA SER A 699 -19.32 -18.32 -4.30
C SER A 699 -18.12 -17.55 -4.81
N TYR A 700 -16.97 -18.25 -4.84
CA TYR A 700 -15.65 -17.74 -5.23
C TYR A 700 -15.04 -18.59 -6.35
N ASN A 701 -14.32 -17.96 -7.26
CA ASN A 701 -13.50 -18.61 -8.29
C ASN A 701 -12.06 -18.80 -7.79
N LEU A 702 -11.67 -20.03 -7.47
CA LEU A 702 -10.33 -20.38 -6.97
C LEU A 702 -9.46 -20.98 -8.08
N LEU A 703 -8.21 -20.53 -8.19
CA LEU A 703 -7.22 -21.08 -9.12
C LEU A 703 -6.69 -22.42 -8.62
N THR A 704 -6.74 -23.46 -9.46
CA THR A 704 -6.22 -24.80 -9.15
C THR A 704 -4.78 -25.00 -9.61
N ASN A 705 -4.26 -24.10 -10.46
CA ASN A 705 -3.03 -24.27 -11.23
C ASN A 705 -2.96 -25.60 -12.03
N ARG A 706 -4.14 -26.17 -12.37
CA ARG A 706 -4.31 -27.50 -12.99
C ARG A 706 -3.77 -28.66 -12.15
N GLU A 707 -3.56 -28.46 -10.84
CA GLU A 707 -3.16 -29.51 -9.90
C GLU A 707 -4.31 -30.47 -9.54
N THR A 708 -3.96 -31.68 -9.09
CA THR A 708 -4.88 -32.73 -8.62
C THR A 708 -4.52 -33.18 -7.21
N ASP A 709 -5.30 -34.08 -6.62
CA ASP A 709 -5.21 -34.51 -5.21
C ASP A 709 -5.32 -33.29 -4.27
N LEU A 710 -6.34 -32.47 -4.50
CA LEU A 710 -6.61 -31.23 -3.77
C LEU A 710 -7.63 -31.43 -2.65
N SER A 711 -7.65 -30.48 -1.71
CA SER A 711 -8.67 -30.35 -0.69
C SER A 711 -9.02 -28.88 -0.49
N ILE A 712 -10.25 -28.59 -0.05
CA ILE A 712 -10.64 -27.26 0.38
C ILE A 712 -10.68 -27.22 1.92
N MET A 713 -9.97 -26.27 2.51
CA MET A 713 -10.05 -25.96 3.93
C MET A 713 -10.96 -24.76 4.12
N VAL A 714 -11.90 -24.88 5.04
CA VAL A 714 -12.85 -23.83 5.41
C VAL A 714 -12.76 -23.60 6.92
N ARG A 715 -12.61 -22.33 7.32
CA ARG A 715 -12.49 -21.92 8.73
C ARG A 715 -13.84 -21.45 9.25
N TYR A 716 -14.21 -21.99 10.42
CA TYR A 716 -15.48 -21.74 11.09
C TYR A 716 -15.26 -21.34 12.55
N TRP A 717 -16.24 -20.68 13.16
CA TRP A 717 -16.32 -20.56 14.61
C TRP A 717 -16.78 -21.88 15.24
N GLY A 718 -16.08 -22.34 16.28
CA GLY A 718 -16.29 -23.67 16.87
C GLY A 718 -17.50 -23.81 17.81
N ASN A 719 -18.07 -22.70 18.27
CA ASN A 719 -19.25 -22.67 19.13
C ASN A 719 -20.41 -21.97 18.41
N GLU A 720 -20.72 -22.44 17.20
CA GLU A 720 -21.82 -21.93 16.39
C GLU A 720 -23.18 -22.40 16.96
N GLY A 721 -23.99 -21.44 17.42
CA GLY A 721 -25.35 -21.68 17.94
C GLY A 721 -26.45 -21.53 16.89
N CYS A 722 -26.12 -21.00 15.71
CA CYS A 722 -27.06 -20.75 14.63
C CYS A 722 -27.36 -22.01 13.80
N THR A 723 -28.59 -22.15 13.29
CA THR A 723 -28.98 -23.27 12.41
C THR A 723 -28.41 -23.09 11.00
N ARG A 724 -27.17 -23.53 10.81
CA ARG A 724 -26.45 -23.47 9.54
C ARG A 724 -26.27 -24.86 8.93
N THR A 725 -27.14 -25.23 7.98
CA THR A 725 -27.00 -26.44 7.15
C THR A 725 -26.93 -26.07 5.68
N PHE A 726 -25.82 -26.37 5.02
CA PHE A 726 -25.53 -25.88 3.67
C PHE A 726 -24.72 -26.88 2.84
N ASP A 727 -24.90 -26.81 1.53
CA ASP A 727 -24.14 -27.58 0.57
C ASP A 727 -22.90 -26.77 0.14
N ILE A 728 -21.74 -27.43 0.11
CA ILE A 728 -20.52 -26.95 -0.55
C ILE A 728 -20.49 -27.60 -1.94
N LEU A 729 -20.42 -26.78 -2.99
CA LEU A 729 -20.43 -27.21 -4.39
C LEU A 729 -19.17 -26.74 -5.13
N ILE A 730 -18.70 -27.55 -6.08
CA ILE A 730 -17.58 -27.27 -6.99
C ILE A 730 -18.16 -27.24 -8.41
N ASP A 731 -18.17 -26.07 -9.05
CA ASP A 731 -18.80 -25.82 -10.36
C ASP A 731 -20.28 -26.30 -10.46
N GLY A 732 -20.99 -26.27 -9.33
CA GLY A 732 -22.38 -26.73 -9.22
C GLY A 732 -22.56 -28.23 -8.91
N GLU A 733 -21.49 -29.04 -8.98
CA GLU A 733 -21.50 -30.42 -8.46
C GLU A 733 -21.33 -30.40 -6.93
N LYS A 734 -22.16 -31.15 -6.19
CA LYS A 734 -22.05 -31.15 -4.71
C LYS A 734 -20.84 -31.93 -4.24
N LEU A 735 -19.98 -31.28 -3.46
CA LEU A 735 -18.88 -31.90 -2.72
C LEU A 735 -19.38 -32.54 -1.41
N VAL A 736 -20.13 -31.78 -0.61
CA VAL A 736 -20.61 -32.21 0.72
C VAL A 736 -21.80 -31.37 1.19
N THR A 737 -22.67 -31.94 2.03
CA THR A 737 -23.61 -31.18 2.88
C THR A 737 -23.00 -31.08 4.27
N GLU A 738 -22.84 -29.86 4.77
CA GLU A 738 -22.28 -29.56 6.08
C GLU A 738 -23.35 -29.02 7.04
N ASN A 739 -23.22 -29.35 8.33
CA ASN A 739 -23.99 -28.73 9.41
C ASN A 739 -23.05 -28.43 10.57
N ILE A 740 -22.78 -27.13 10.79
CA ILE A 740 -21.83 -26.68 11.82
C ILE A 740 -22.48 -26.35 13.17
N ALA A 741 -23.82 -26.32 13.25
CA ALA A 741 -24.56 -25.96 14.45
C ALA A 741 -24.24 -26.91 15.62
N GLY A 742 -23.60 -26.40 16.67
CA GLY A 742 -23.17 -27.18 17.82
C GLY A 742 -22.19 -28.33 17.51
N LYS A 743 -21.51 -28.30 16.35
CA LYS A 743 -20.68 -29.41 15.84
C LYS A 743 -19.40 -29.64 16.66
N TRP A 744 -18.67 -28.56 16.98
CA TRP A 744 -17.39 -28.66 17.70
C TRP A 744 -17.47 -28.25 19.18
N LYS A 745 -18.45 -27.43 19.57
CA LYS A 745 -18.71 -26.95 20.94
C LYS A 745 -17.45 -26.38 21.61
N LYS A 746 -16.75 -25.51 20.88
CA LYS A 746 -15.42 -24.99 21.26
C LYS A 746 -15.35 -23.49 21.00
N ASP A 747 -15.07 -22.70 22.02
CA ASP A 747 -14.88 -21.24 21.92
C ASP A 747 -13.52 -20.87 21.32
N ALA A 748 -13.29 -21.32 20.08
CA ALA A 748 -12.17 -20.97 19.23
C ALA A 748 -12.48 -21.38 17.79
N PHE A 749 -11.79 -20.77 16.83
CA PHE A 749 -11.86 -21.18 15.43
C PHE A 749 -11.42 -22.63 15.19
N VAL A 750 -11.96 -23.21 14.11
CA VAL A 750 -11.69 -24.58 13.65
C VAL A 750 -11.55 -24.58 12.13
N ASN A 751 -10.46 -25.16 11.66
CA ASN A 751 -10.17 -25.38 10.25
C ASN A 751 -10.68 -26.79 9.87
N GLN A 752 -11.70 -26.89 9.02
CA GLN A 752 -12.23 -28.15 8.51
C GLN A 752 -11.76 -28.34 7.07
N GLU A 753 -11.11 -29.48 6.79
CA GLU A 753 -10.63 -29.84 5.46
C GLU A 753 -11.57 -30.85 4.79
N TYR A 754 -11.87 -30.64 3.51
CA TYR A 754 -12.72 -31.50 2.69
C TYR A 754 -11.93 -31.93 1.42
N PRO A 755 -11.59 -33.22 1.25
CA PRO A 755 -10.89 -33.70 0.06
C PRO A 755 -11.76 -33.57 -1.20
N ILE A 756 -11.22 -32.98 -2.27
CA ILE A 756 -11.93 -32.81 -3.54
C ILE A 756 -11.67 -34.04 -4.43
N PRO A 757 -12.70 -34.74 -4.95
CA PRO A 757 -12.54 -35.79 -5.96
C PRO A 757 -11.80 -35.27 -7.21
N ASN A 758 -10.84 -36.03 -7.72
CA ASN A 758 -10.06 -35.61 -8.89
C ASN A 758 -10.93 -35.40 -10.16
N SER A 759 -12.11 -36.03 -10.25
CA SER A 759 -13.12 -35.74 -11.28
C SER A 759 -13.58 -34.29 -11.31
N MET A 760 -13.63 -33.60 -10.15
CA MET A 760 -14.07 -32.22 -10.04
C MET A 760 -12.99 -31.19 -10.43
N VAL A 761 -11.71 -31.59 -10.54
CA VAL A 761 -10.57 -30.66 -10.76
C VAL A 761 -9.65 -31.00 -11.94
N THR A 762 -9.63 -32.24 -12.43
CA THR A 762 -8.66 -32.67 -13.46
C THR A 762 -8.74 -31.82 -14.73
N GLY A 763 -7.64 -31.16 -15.09
CA GLY A 763 -7.53 -30.34 -16.30
C GLY A 763 -8.17 -28.95 -16.21
N LYS A 764 -8.92 -28.63 -15.15
CA LYS A 764 -9.44 -27.28 -14.90
C LYS A 764 -8.32 -26.38 -14.38
N GLU A 765 -8.33 -25.11 -14.76
CA GLU A 765 -7.38 -24.10 -14.29
C GLU A 765 -7.89 -23.30 -13.07
N ALA A 766 -9.21 -23.21 -12.95
CA ALA A 766 -9.93 -22.65 -11.83
C ALA A 766 -11.22 -23.45 -11.57
N ILE A 767 -11.78 -23.32 -10.37
CA ILE A 767 -13.05 -23.91 -9.94
C ILE A 767 -13.90 -22.91 -9.18
N THR A 768 -15.22 -23.00 -9.34
CA THR A 768 -16.20 -22.17 -8.61
C THR A 768 -16.63 -22.90 -7.35
N VAL A 769 -16.16 -22.45 -6.19
CA VAL A 769 -16.62 -22.95 -4.89
C VAL A 769 -17.87 -22.18 -4.48
N ARG A 770 -18.99 -22.87 -4.25
CA ARG A 770 -20.22 -22.25 -3.72
C ARG A 770 -20.59 -22.81 -2.36
N PHE A 771 -20.97 -21.92 -1.45
CA PHE A 771 -21.66 -22.23 -0.20
C PHE A 771 -23.14 -21.84 -0.37
N GLN A 772 -24.05 -22.82 -0.35
CA GLN A 772 -25.47 -22.61 -0.65
C GLN A 772 -26.36 -23.19 0.45
N ALA A 773 -27.29 -22.39 0.97
CA ALA A 773 -28.12 -22.80 2.10
C ALA A 773 -29.06 -23.94 1.70
N SER A 774 -28.99 -25.06 2.42
CA SER A 774 -29.85 -26.23 2.23
C SER A 774 -31.08 -26.10 3.14
N THR A 775 -30.86 -25.68 4.39
CA THR A 775 -31.89 -25.15 5.30
C THR A 775 -31.30 -24.06 6.19
N GLY A 776 -32.05 -22.97 6.42
CA GLY A 776 -31.58 -21.84 7.22
C GLY A 776 -30.55 -20.97 6.49
N MET A 777 -29.29 -21.04 6.92
CA MET A 777 -28.22 -20.15 6.46
C MET A 777 -26.94 -20.91 6.08
N ALA A 778 -26.32 -20.54 4.96
CA ALA A 778 -24.98 -20.96 4.57
C ALA A 778 -23.92 -20.03 5.15
N GLY A 779 -22.70 -20.54 5.33
CA GLY A 779 -21.56 -19.72 5.73
C GLY A 779 -21.26 -19.78 7.23
N GLY A 780 -20.94 -18.62 7.81
CA GLY A 780 -20.13 -18.56 9.03
C GLY A 780 -18.68 -18.88 8.70
N VAL A 781 -18.25 -18.52 7.48
CA VAL A 781 -16.97 -18.89 6.90
C VAL A 781 -16.02 -17.70 7.02
N TYR A 782 -14.97 -17.90 7.81
CA TYR A 782 -13.97 -16.89 8.16
C TYR A 782 -12.74 -16.93 7.26
N TYR A 783 -12.51 -18.07 6.59
CA TYR A 783 -11.43 -18.24 5.65
C TYR A 783 -11.70 -19.43 4.73
N VAL A 784 -11.21 -19.35 3.49
CA VAL A 784 -11.21 -20.45 2.52
C VAL A 784 -9.80 -20.64 1.99
N ARG A 785 -9.29 -21.87 1.90
CA ARG A 785 -8.03 -22.18 1.20
C ARG A 785 -8.19 -23.41 0.32
N LEU A 786 -7.78 -23.32 -0.94
CA LEU A 786 -7.52 -24.51 -1.75
C LEU A 786 -6.12 -25.02 -1.40
N LEU A 787 -6.03 -26.28 -0.96
CA LEU A 787 -4.82 -26.89 -0.44
C LEU A 787 -4.38 -28.09 -1.29
N ARG A 788 -3.06 -28.25 -1.42
CA ARG A 788 -2.41 -29.52 -1.77
C ARG A 788 -2.58 -30.51 -0.61
N LYS A 789 -2.92 -31.76 -0.90
CA LYS A 789 -3.10 -32.82 0.12
C LYS A 789 -1.78 -33.21 0.80
N ASP A 790 -0.72 -33.44 0.03
CA ASP A 790 0.64 -33.66 0.53
C ASP A 790 1.41 -32.33 0.64
N MET A 791 2.38 -32.26 1.55
CA MET A 791 3.26 -31.09 1.71
C MET A 791 4.22 -30.93 0.51
N PRO A 792 4.30 -29.75 -0.14
CA PRO A 792 5.31 -29.53 -1.18
C PRO A 792 6.71 -29.51 -0.57
N VAL A 793 7.54 -30.47 -0.99
CA VAL A 793 8.92 -30.61 -0.54
C VAL A 793 9.77 -29.54 -1.23
N ASN A 794 9.95 -28.40 -0.56
CA ASN A 794 10.70 -27.26 -1.10
C ASN A 794 12.09 -27.71 -1.57
N ALA A 795 12.41 -27.45 -2.84
CA ALA A 795 13.63 -27.94 -3.48
C ALA A 795 14.91 -27.39 -2.83
N CYS A 796 14.82 -26.20 -2.21
CA CYS A 796 15.92 -25.39 -1.72
C CYS A 796 16.28 -25.64 -0.24
N LYS A 797 16.72 -26.86 0.11
CA LYS A 797 17.53 -27.10 1.32
C LYS A 797 18.90 -27.68 0.98
N GLY A 798 19.72 -26.85 0.32
CA GLY A 798 21.14 -27.05 0.11
C GLY A 798 21.98 -26.24 1.11
N VAL A 799 21.81 -26.47 2.42
CA VAL A 799 22.68 -25.90 3.47
C VAL A 799 23.02 -27.00 4.47
N LEU A 800 24.32 -27.28 4.61
CA LEU A 800 24.85 -28.17 5.64
C LEU A 800 24.89 -27.42 6.98
N ILE A 801 23.99 -27.76 7.91
CA ILE A 801 24.21 -27.48 9.33
C ILE A 801 25.07 -28.61 9.87
N ASN A 802 26.34 -28.34 10.16
CA ASN A 802 27.26 -29.33 10.69
C ASN A 802 27.05 -29.55 12.20
N ARG A 803 25.93 -30.19 12.55
CA ARG A 803 25.75 -30.95 13.78
C ARG A 803 25.30 -32.36 13.39
N SER A 804 25.78 -33.36 14.12
CA SER A 804 25.66 -34.79 13.80
C SER A 804 24.24 -35.18 13.38
N SER A 805 24.09 -35.65 12.14
CA SER A 805 22.77 -35.95 11.58
C SER A 805 22.11 -37.12 12.30
N CYS A 806 20.89 -36.92 12.79
CA CYS A 806 20.12 -37.89 13.57
C CYS A 806 19.85 -39.23 12.86
N PHE A 807 20.05 -39.30 11.54
CA PHE A 807 20.14 -40.57 10.82
C PHE A 807 21.10 -40.53 9.64
N SER A 808 21.74 -41.68 9.39
CA SER A 808 22.58 -41.95 8.23
C SER A 808 21.80 -42.73 7.17
N VAL A 809 22.15 -42.50 5.90
CA VAL A 809 21.62 -43.19 4.74
C VAL A 809 22.77 -43.93 4.06
N TYR A 810 22.66 -45.24 3.90
CA TYR A 810 23.59 -46.06 3.14
C TYR A 810 22.82 -46.68 1.97
N ASN A 811 23.28 -46.43 0.74
CA ASN A 811 22.75 -47.11 -0.44
C ASN A 811 23.64 -48.32 -0.74
N GLN A 812 23.08 -49.52 -0.64
CA GLN A 812 23.76 -50.79 -0.92
C GLN A 812 23.44 -51.22 -2.35
N HIS A 813 24.37 -51.95 -2.98
CA HIS A 813 24.13 -52.52 -4.31
C HIS A 813 22.86 -53.39 -4.34
N ASN A 814 22.25 -53.50 -5.52
CA ASN A 814 20.93 -54.11 -5.78
C ASN A 814 19.72 -53.30 -5.26
N GLY A 815 19.86 -51.98 -5.09
CA GLY A 815 18.75 -51.08 -4.79
C GLY A 815 18.20 -51.22 -3.37
N ILE A 816 19.07 -51.59 -2.43
CA ILE A 816 18.74 -51.73 -1.02
C ILE A 816 19.20 -50.49 -0.28
N VAL A 817 18.29 -49.74 0.34
CA VAL A 817 18.67 -48.62 1.24
C VAL A 817 18.64 -49.09 2.68
N LYS A 818 19.72 -48.81 3.41
CA LYS A 818 19.81 -48.98 4.86
C LYS A 818 19.79 -47.58 5.50
N LEU A 819 18.74 -47.28 6.24
CA LEU A 819 18.70 -46.12 7.14
C LEU A 819 19.16 -46.57 8.54
N SER A 820 19.93 -45.74 9.24
CA SER A 820 20.36 -46.01 10.62
C SER A 820 20.21 -44.76 11.48
N PHE A 821 19.60 -44.90 12.67
CA PHE A 821 19.03 -43.81 13.45
C PHE A 821 19.68 -43.65 14.84
N GLY A 822 20.84 -44.28 15.05
CA GLY A 822 21.39 -44.49 16.39
C GLY A 822 20.42 -45.31 17.25
N THR A 823 20.16 -44.84 18.46
CA THR A 823 19.32 -45.52 19.46
C THR A 823 17.90 -45.81 18.97
N LYS A 824 17.32 -46.92 19.46
CA LYS A 824 15.91 -47.29 19.23
C LYS A 824 14.95 -46.32 19.92
N ASP A 825 13.93 -45.87 19.18
CA ASP A 825 12.89 -44.95 19.65
C ASP A 825 11.54 -45.31 19.01
N PRO A 826 10.60 -45.92 19.75
CA PRO A 826 9.33 -46.37 19.19
C PRO A 826 8.38 -45.22 18.82
N SER A 827 8.70 -43.95 19.14
CA SER A 827 7.90 -42.80 18.70
C SER A 827 8.24 -42.32 17.29
N ARG A 828 9.26 -42.91 16.63
CA ARG A 828 9.68 -42.51 15.28
C ARG A 828 8.74 -43.00 14.19
N LYS A 829 8.27 -42.07 13.36
CA LYS A 829 7.61 -42.35 12.08
C LYS A 829 8.51 -41.93 10.92
N ILE A 830 8.52 -42.71 9.86
CA ILE A 830 9.33 -42.46 8.67
C ILE A 830 8.45 -42.55 7.43
N THR A 831 8.55 -41.50 6.63
CA THR A 831 7.74 -41.33 5.42
C THR A 831 8.65 -41.05 4.23
N ILE A 832 8.45 -41.80 3.16
CA ILE A 832 9.15 -41.64 1.88
C ILE A 832 8.21 -40.98 0.89
N TYR A 833 8.66 -39.88 0.30
CA TYR A 833 7.96 -39.11 -0.72
C TYR A 833 8.75 -39.12 -2.04
N THR A 834 8.04 -39.06 -3.17
CA THR A 834 8.63 -38.68 -4.46
C THR A 834 9.10 -37.22 -4.45
N LEU A 835 9.86 -36.78 -5.46
CA LEU A 835 10.14 -35.35 -5.64
C LEU A 835 8.87 -34.50 -5.88
N SER A 836 7.80 -35.07 -6.41
CA SER A 836 6.51 -34.38 -6.63
C SER A 836 5.59 -34.44 -5.40
N GLY A 837 6.15 -34.47 -4.19
CA GLY A 837 5.42 -34.48 -2.92
C GLY A 837 4.68 -35.78 -2.58
N LYS A 838 4.26 -36.58 -3.57
CA LYS A 838 3.43 -37.79 -3.38
C LYS A 838 4.08 -38.80 -2.43
N ARG A 839 3.36 -39.15 -1.35
CA ARG A 839 3.73 -40.19 -0.38
C ARG A 839 3.76 -41.60 -1.00
N VAL A 840 4.80 -42.37 -0.66
CA VAL A 840 5.13 -43.69 -1.26
C VAL A 840 5.12 -44.82 -0.23
N ILE A 841 5.77 -44.60 0.92
CA ILE A 841 5.80 -45.52 2.06
C ILE A 841 5.71 -44.71 3.36
N GLU A 842 5.03 -45.25 4.36
CA GLU A 842 5.02 -44.78 5.75
C GLU A 842 5.24 -46.00 6.66
N MET A 843 6.03 -45.84 7.73
CA MET A 843 6.35 -46.91 8.69
C MET A 843 6.82 -46.36 10.05
N GLU A 844 6.78 -47.20 11.08
CA GLU A 844 7.30 -46.88 12.42
C GLU A 844 8.71 -47.47 12.60
N ALA A 845 9.68 -46.66 13.07
CA ALA A 845 11.08 -47.04 13.17
C ALA A 845 11.41 -47.67 14.54
N VAL A 846 10.82 -48.83 14.80
CA VAL A 846 10.97 -49.63 16.03
C VAL A 846 12.37 -50.27 16.21
N SER A 847 13.36 -49.85 15.43
CA SER A 847 14.72 -50.39 15.34
C SER A 847 15.76 -49.31 15.06
N GLU A 848 17.01 -49.59 15.46
CA GLU A 848 18.20 -48.73 15.23
C GLU A 848 18.59 -48.61 13.76
N THR A 849 18.01 -49.46 12.91
CA THR A 849 18.24 -49.55 11.48
C THR A 849 16.99 -50.07 10.79
N LEU A 850 16.66 -49.50 9.63
CA LEU A 850 15.62 -49.98 8.71
C LEU A 850 16.25 -50.28 7.35
N VAL A 851 15.86 -51.41 6.76
CA VAL A 851 16.36 -51.87 5.46
C VAL A 851 15.20 -51.94 4.46
N PHE A 852 15.34 -51.18 3.39
CA PHE A 852 14.39 -51.05 2.30
C PHE A 852 14.86 -51.92 1.14
N ASN A 853 14.41 -53.17 1.11
CA ASN A 853 14.53 -53.99 -0.10
C ASN A 853 13.49 -53.53 -1.12
N ASN A 854 13.88 -53.46 -2.39
CA ASN A 854 12.97 -53.17 -3.50
C ASN A 854 11.99 -54.35 -3.72
N LYS A 855 10.91 -54.42 -2.92
CA LYS A 855 9.78 -55.33 -3.19
C LYS A 855 9.19 -54.94 -4.56
N PRO A 856 9.11 -55.87 -5.53
CA PRO A 856 8.72 -55.56 -6.90
C PRO A 856 7.43 -54.73 -6.98
N GLY A 857 7.51 -53.57 -7.65
CA GLY A 857 6.37 -52.73 -7.98
C GLY A 857 6.09 -51.51 -7.07
N LYS A 858 6.71 -51.37 -5.89
CA LYS A 858 6.40 -50.22 -4.99
C LYS A 858 7.37 -49.03 -5.04
N ILE A 859 8.60 -49.21 -5.49
CA ILE A 859 9.60 -48.13 -5.65
C ILE A 859 10.26 -48.27 -7.04
N LYS A 860 10.54 -47.14 -7.68
CA LYS A 860 11.28 -47.06 -8.96
C LYS A 860 12.66 -46.45 -8.71
N LYS A 861 13.57 -46.57 -9.69
CA LYS A 861 14.81 -45.77 -9.71
C LYS A 861 14.45 -44.30 -9.83
N GLY A 862 15.16 -43.43 -9.10
CA GLY A 862 14.85 -42.00 -9.03
C GLY A 862 15.25 -41.35 -7.70
N VAL A 863 14.84 -40.10 -7.51
CA VAL A 863 15.14 -39.32 -6.32
C VAL A 863 13.91 -39.24 -5.42
N TYR A 864 14.12 -39.47 -4.12
CA TYR A 864 13.08 -39.50 -3.10
C TYR A 864 13.47 -38.61 -1.92
N ALA A 865 12.48 -38.06 -1.22
CA ALA A 865 12.66 -37.37 0.05
C ALA A 865 12.23 -38.30 1.18
N ILE A 866 13.14 -38.58 2.11
CA ILE A 866 12.87 -39.37 3.31
C ILE A 866 12.76 -38.41 4.49
N GLN A 867 11.61 -38.41 5.15
CA GLN A 867 11.31 -37.65 6.36
C GLN A 867 11.23 -38.59 7.55
N MET A 868 11.84 -38.20 8.67
CA MET A 868 11.70 -38.85 9.97
C MET A 868 11.07 -37.85 10.95
N VAL A 869 10.04 -38.29 11.67
CA VAL A 869 9.38 -37.55 12.74
C VAL A 869 9.64 -38.28 14.06
N SER A 870 10.16 -37.60 15.09
CA SER A 870 10.30 -38.11 16.46
C SER A 870 9.87 -37.03 17.43
N LYS A 871 8.88 -37.30 18.30
CA LYS A 871 8.34 -36.39 19.31
C LYS A 871 8.01 -34.99 18.73
N ASN A 872 8.94 -34.04 18.84
CA ASN A 872 8.79 -32.65 18.37
C ASN A 872 9.86 -32.25 17.32
N GLN A 873 10.46 -33.20 16.61
CA GLN A 873 11.46 -32.94 15.57
C GLN A 873 11.16 -33.65 14.24
N ILE A 874 11.32 -32.93 13.14
CA ILE A 874 11.18 -33.41 11.76
C ILE A 874 12.52 -33.25 11.03
N THR A 875 13.12 -34.38 10.63
CA THR A 875 14.41 -34.41 9.91
C THR A 875 14.23 -35.03 8.52
N SER A 876 14.66 -34.34 7.46
CA SER A 876 14.50 -34.81 6.09
C SER A 876 15.82 -34.90 5.32
N ARG A 877 15.97 -35.93 4.47
CA ARG A 877 17.08 -36.09 3.51
C ARG A 877 16.57 -36.48 2.13
N LYS A 878 17.18 -35.92 1.07
CA LYS A 878 17.05 -36.46 -0.30
C LYS A 878 17.92 -37.71 -0.45
N VAL A 879 17.42 -38.71 -1.16
CA VAL A 879 18.11 -39.99 -1.43
C VAL A 879 17.92 -40.37 -2.89
N HIS A 880 19.02 -40.74 -3.55
CA HIS A 880 19.00 -41.26 -4.92
C HIS A 880 18.95 -42.79 -4.86
N LEU A 881 17.97 -43.38 -5.53
CA LEU A 881 17.80 -44.83 -5.69
C LEU A 881 18.24 -45.21 -7.10
N PHE A 882 19.33 -45.96 -7.19
CA PHE A 882 20.08 -46.26 -8.42
C PHE A 882 19.69 -47.59 -9.08
#